data_AF-A0A954NSH6-F1
#
_entry.id   AF-A0A954NSH6-F1
#
_cell.length_a   1.000
_cell.length_b   1.000
_cell.length_c   1.000
_cell.angle_alpha   90.00
_cell.angle_beta   90.00
_cell.angle_gamma   90.00
#
_symmetry.space_group_name_H-M   'P 1'
#
loop_
_entity.id
_entity.type
_entity.pdbx_description
1 polymer ?
#
loop_
_entity_poly.entity_id
_entity_poly.type
_entity_poly.pdbx_seq_one_letter_code
_entity_poly.pdbx_strand_id
1 'polypeptide(L)'
;MDNPDDALKSDHSPPPTDEPTQDELKSSPVSVDEADDLPEYEPLTPELVEDEAIRGDFMLRGAAVLLAVLLAWTVIDRTEVLVHVKTGQYLITHGFLPPATDVFSATAEGRPWVNLSWLWDLLVGVIYNTIGESGLSILSAAMAFATFWLVSRLSLPGVSTWWGSVCAVLAALACFPSLTVTPHIVTLLCITITLWLLFRWQWDASHSLWPIVGLFLLWGNLDGRAWIGGVLLLSFTTGAALDGLRTLPTDARKLSLETLGLVTIASLLALLVHPFLWETWLSPYWLYTVEYPALRDYVSSDLAFSFERFPAVAPRFWKDLSVFNGSALLLMAIASVTLLLNRERLRLSSAFALLAMNLIGIAGGRELAVASLVNAVIATVNCQEWYRANFRMSYSVDPRELMWSRGGRAVTVLAIFLLAFAAVSGHLAGAQGRRIGMGFSPQLKHELESYQTILDDAFDDRAFNFRLQQGDVLIWSGWKPFIDSRVRLYAGDDALIPQHLELRFQMREHDQPEDASDQLTWRDVFRNYEIYQALPRLTGDNPDHQTYHDLLMSPDWQLTSQGAATAIFTRTDTSNPELAQYLKEHDDAAFIDRFLRSDAPEDVATISRGVWPQAPTIYETSVYLPNWHESNASSVAEHYNFVRKVLVSKQEYNVAIALAYGTLRKAREGLRENPNDAAGYQTLAETYSFLRDIETAIQVEKNLPYPFPFRYYQIISACHQVLDCAPEDAVARFTLFEECSRESRHDLALKNLEEVLDLAAKTPGQVPDGIRVYAQRESTHENLEELRTIVAKFTEQIDTALQSAANRIQIAQSAFTAGFPLKALEVLEGDLTIVASDPSAQILMSLLLLEVGRTEEAFNQIESLRGSSLETQVPEWPILAAYCNHAADELGTARSTLAESHDRLVDAFTTALLEAAPLRFAGPMISSDGELEWGSGQLVSPLRQTQNVSALTTTVEMQLEQNELMRAFLSIEMGDNDDALSIFEALIRRQPSSVLRPMIEVYVQLLGGEPLPVAPDPETDSSTSMDYGELIVASEDGPSADVTSAGESSVQTAPPDPDLTSLPPVEESLQSRPLVPDDGDEDAGK
;
A
#
# COMPACT_ATOMS: atom_id res chain seq x y z
N MET A 1 14.42 -34.65 46.42
CA MET A 1 15.53 -35.29 45.67
C MET A 1 16.46 -34.18 45.21
N ASP A 2 17.03 -33.40 46.13
CA ASP A 2 18.07 -33.74 47.13
C ASP A 2 19.48 -33.75 46.52
N ASN A 3 20.16 -32.65 46.83
CA ASN A 3 21.61 -32.33 46.89
C ASN A 3 22.38 -33.36 47.77
N PRO A 4 23.69 -33.26 48.15
CA PRO A 4 24.70 -32.19 47.97
C PRO A 4 26.22 -32.59 47.90
N ASP A 5 27.08 -31.56 47.79
CA ASP A 5 28.36 -31.25 48.47
C ASP A 5 29.49 -32.27 48.74
N ASP A 6 30.74 -31.87 48.38
CA ASP A 6 31.92 -31.66 49.28
C ASP A 6 33.19 -31.44 48.41
N ALA A 7 34.31 -30.81 48.78
CA ALA A 7 34.77 -29.79 49.72
C ALA A 7 36.30 -29.98 49.90
N LEU A 8 37.06 -28.88 49.97
CA LEU A 8 38.28 -28.65 50.78
C LEU A 8 39.70 -29.13 50.34
N LYS A 9 40.53 -28.10 50.10
CA LYS A 9 41.80 -27.70 50.78
C LYS A 9 43.16 -28.35 50.50
N SER A 10 44.06 -27.40 50.24
CA SER A 10 45.50 -27.24 50.51
C SER A 10 46.07 -27.83 51.81
N ASP A 11 47.39 -28.11 51.79
CA ASP A 11 48.42 -27.64 52.75
C ASP A 11 49.81 -28.20 52.35
N HIS A 12 50.80 -27.37 52.04
CA HIS A 12 51.77 -26.69 52.93
C HIS A 12 53.01 -27.53 53.33
N SER A 13 54.17 -27.13 52.76
CA SER A 13 55.50 -26.79 53.38
C SER A 13 56.10 -27.72 54.48
N PRO A 14 57.21 -27.44 55.21
CA PRO A 14 58.32 -26.45 55.14
C PRO A 14 59.71 -27.21 55.31
N PRO A 15 60.85 -26.75 55.89
CA PRO A 15 61.16 -25.51 56.62
C PRO A 15 62.63 -24.97 56.38
N PRO A 16 63.28 -24.17 57.28
CA PRO A 16 63.69 -22.78 57.01
C PRO A 16 65.13 -22.49 57.52
N THR A 17 65.37 -21.34 58.20
CA THR A 17 66.54 -20.85 59.00
C THR A 17 67.59 -20.05 58.22
N ASP A 18 67.97 -18.79 58.56
CA ASP A 18 67.92 -18.06 59.84
C ASP A 18 67.84 -16.52 59.69
N GLU A 19 67.25 -15.91 60.73
CA GLU A 19 67.14 -14.49 61.15
C GLU A 19 68.36 -14.06 62.03
N PRO A 20 68.46 -12.88 62.74
CA PRO A 20 67.82 -11.55 62.67
C PRO A 20 68.72 -10.29 63.02
N THR A 21 68.13 -9.07 62.92
CA THR A 21 68.33 -7.82 63.75
C THR A 21 69.67 -7.03 63.71
N GLN A 22 69.77 -5.68 63.81
CA GLN A 22 68.94 -4.60 64.40
C GLN A 22 69.50 -3.23 63.90
N ASP A 23 68.67 -2.27 63.49
CA ASP A 23 68.76 -0.88 64.00
C ASP A 23 67.51 -0.04 63.67
N GLU A 24 67.20 0.87 64.58
CA GLU A 24 65.92 1.54 64.81
C GLU A 24 65.76 2.86 64.03
N LEU A 25 64.51 3.26 63.69
CA LEU A 25 63.79 4.39 64.31
C LEU A 25 62.50 4.83 63.55
N LYS A 26 61.44 5.01 64.36
CA LYS A 26 60.05 5.51 64.17
C LYS A 26 59.96 6.79 63.30
N SER A 27 58.90 7.12 62.53
CA SER A 27 57.46 7.27 62.90
C SER A 27 56.51 7.56 61.70
N SER A 28 55.35 6.86 61.64
CA SER A 28 53.94 7.22 61.22
C SER A 28 53.60 7.98 59.91
N PRO A 29 52.35 7.90 59.37
CA PRO A 29 51.33 6.83 59.35
C PRO A 29 50.83 6.49 57.91
N VAL A 30 49.92 5.53 57.81
CA VAL A 30 49.19 5.10 56.60
C VAL A 30 48.46 6.26 55.90
N SER A 31 48.63 6.37 54.58
CA SER A 31 47.59 6.87 53.67
C SER A 31 47.57 6.01 52.40
N VAL A 32 46.36 5.63 52.03
CA VAL A 32 45.90 4.90 50.85
C VAL A 32 46.63 5.30 49.56
N ASP A 33 46.95 4.32 48.71
CA ASP A 33 46.71 4.35 47.25
C ASP A 33 47.25 3.06 46.61
N GLU A 34 46.40 2.03 46.53
CA GLU A 34 46.52 1.01 45.46
C GLU A 34 45.98 1.68 44.18
N ALA A 35 46.88 2.25 43.38
CA ALA A 35 46.56 2.66 42.03
C ALA A 35 46.92 1.51 41.08
N ASP A 36 45.92 0.98 40.39
CA ASP A 36 46.08 0.16 39.20
C ASP A 36 47.08 0.84 38.24
N ASP A 37 48.23 0.22 38.02
CA ASP A 37 49.17 0.62 36.97
C ASP A 37 48.47 0.43 35.61
N LEU A 38 47.82 1.49 35.13
CA LEU A 38 47.42 1.65 33.74
C LEU A 38 48.62 1.32 32.84
N PRO A 39 48.43 0.70 31.66
CA PRO A 39 49.54 0.41 30.75
C PRO A 39 50.37 1.69 30.53
N GLU A 40 51.69 1.60 30.72
CA GLU A 40 52.63 2.73 30.59
C GLU A 40 52.30 3.54 29.32
N TYR A 41 52.09 4.84 29.49
CA TYR A 41 51.79 5.77 28.40
C TYR A 41 52.94 5.75 27.38
N GLU A 42 52.76 5.04 26.27
CA GLU A 42 53.71 5.06 25.16
C GLU A 42 53.59 6.42 24.44
N PRO A 43 54.67 7.22 24.36
CA PRO A 43 54.62 8.54 23.73
C PRO A 43 54.32 8.39 22.23
N LEU A 44 53.38 9.18 21.72
CA LEU A 44 52.96 9.14 20.31
C LEU A 44 54.16 9.43 19.38
N THR A 45 54.62 8.41 18.66
CA THR A 45 55.71 8.53 17.67
C THR A 45 55.15 8.69 16.25
N PRO A 46 55.92 9.27 15.30
CA PRO A 46 55.53 9.30 13.90
C PRO A 46 55.20 7.93 13.30
N GLU A 47 55.92 6.88 13.70
CA GLU A 47 55.71 5.50 13.25
C GLU A 47 54.36 4.96 13.73
N LEU A 48 53.98 5.22 14.98
CA LEU A 48 52.66 4.86 15.50
C LEU A 48 51.53 5.58 14.75
N VAL A 49 51.73 6.85 14.38
CA VAL A 49 50.76 7.63 13.57
C VAL A 49 50.64 7.08 12.15
N GLU A 50 51.74 6.63 11.56
CA GLU A 50 51.75 5.95 10.25
C GLU A 50 50.97 4.62 10.31
N ASP A 51 51.24 3.78 11.31
CA ASP A 51 50.55 2.51 11.51
C ASP A 51 49.05 2.68 11.78
N GLU A 52 48.67 3.69 12.55
CA GLU A 52 47.27 4.10 12.71
C GLU A 52 46.64 4.53 11.37
N ALA A 53 47.34 5.35 10.58
CA ALA A 53 46.83 5.82 9.30
C ALA A 53 46.67 4.69 8.29
N ILE A 54 47.61 3.74 8.24
CA ILE A 54 47.54 2.54 7.37
C ILE A 54 46.35 1.66 7.77
N ARG A 55 46.15 1.43 9.07
CA ARG A 55 44.98 0.69 9.57
C ARG A 55 43.67 1.41 9.25
N GLY A 56 43.61 2.71 9.48
CA GLY A 56 42.45 3.54 9.15
C GLY A 56 42.13 3.53 7.65
N ASP A 57 43.14 3.61 6.79
CA ASP A 57 43.01 3.53 5.34
C ASP A 57 42.54 2.15 4.87
N PHE A 58 43.00 1.08 5.51
CA PHE A 58 42.50 -0.28 5.27
C PHE A 58 41.02 -0.41 5.67
N MET A 59 40.66 0.08 6.86
CA MET A 59 39.27 0.07 7.33
C MET A 59 38.35 0.90 6.42
N LEU A 60 38.78 2.08 5.98
CA LEU A 60 37.99 2.93 5.08
C LEU A 60 37.77 2.31 3.71
N ARG A 61 38.77 1.61 3.15
CA ARG A 61 38.58 0.84 1.91
C ARG A 61 37.57 -0.28 2.11
N GLY A 62 37.69 -1.02 3.21
CA GLY A 62 36.73 -2.06 3.58
C GLY A 62 35.31 -1.49 3.74
N ALA A 63 35.18 -0.34 4.40
CA ALA A 63 33.89 0.34 4.62
C ALA A 63 33.29 0.86 3.30
N ALA A 64 34.09 1.41 2.39
CA ALA A 64 33.62 1.83 1.07
C ALA A 64 33.11 0.64 0.23
N VAL A 65 33.83 -0.49 0.26
CA VAL A 65 33.39 -1.73 -0.41
C VAL A 65 32.11 -2.28 0.24
N LEU A 66 32.04 -2.31 1.57
CA LEU A 66 30.86 -2.77 2.31
C LEU A 66 29.64 -1.88 2.02
N LEU A 67 29.82 -0.57 1.96
CA LEU A 67 28.76 0.36 1.56
C LEU A 67 28.28 0.08 0.14
N ALA A 68 29.19 -0.15 -0.82
CA ALA A 68 28.79 -0.49 -2.19
C ALA A 68 28.02 -1.82 -2.26
N VAL A 69 28.41 -2.81 -1.45
CA VAL A 69 27.66 -4.08 -1.33
C VAL A 69 26.28 -3.82 -0.73
N LEU A 70 26.19 -3.03 0.35
CA LEU A 70 24.94 -2.65 0.98
C LEU A 70 23.99 -1.96 -0.02
N LEU A 71 24.52 -1.04 -0.84
CA LEU A 71 23.80 -0.33 -1.89
C LEU A 71 23.35 -1.24 -3.05
N ALA A 72 24.00 -2.39 -3.26
CA ALA A 72 23.60 -3.40 -4.24
C ALA A 72 22.70 -4.50 -3.65
N TRP A 73 22.70 -4.65 -2.31
CA TRP A 73 21.90 -5.62 -1.55
C TRP A 73 20.47 -5.11 -1.37
N THR A 74 19.80 -4.91 -2.50
CA THR A 74 18.48 -4.28 -2.55
C THR A 74 17.47 -5.20 -3.21
N VAL A 75 16.20 -5.01 -2.85
CA VAL A 75 15.08 -5.72 -3.50
C VAL A 75 15.03 -5.38 -5.00
N ILE A 76 14.59 -6.34 -5.81
CA ILE A 76 14.48 -6.18 -7.26
C ILE A 76 13.10 -5.61 -7.58
N ASP A 77 13.07 -4.39 -8.11
CA ASP A 77 11.88 -3.61 -8.46
C ASP A 77 11.74 -3.37 -9.97
N ARG A 78 12.77 -3.66 -10.76
CA ARG A 78 12.77 -3.46 -12.22
C ARG A 78 12.18 -4.67 -12.95
N THR A 79 11.09 -4.44 -13.69
CA THR A 79 10.43 -5.47 -14.52
C THR A 79 11.32 -5.99 -15.66
N GLU A 80 12.28 -5.20 -16.14
CA GLU A 80 13.30 -5.59 -17.14
C GLU A 80 14.04 -6.89 -16.75
N VAL A 81 14.23 -7.13 -15.45
CA VAL A 81 14.87 -8.35 -14.92
C VAL A 81 14.04 -9.60 -15.23
N LEU A 82 12.70 -9.48 -15.23
CA LEU A 82 11.79 -10.57 -15.54
C LEU A 82 11.99 -11.09 -16.97
N VAL A 83 12.13 -10.16 -17.92
CA VAL A 83 12.38 -10.49 -19.33
C VAL A 83 13.72 -11.19 -19.53
N HIS A 84 14.78 -10.74 -18.84
CA HIS A 84 16.10 -11.38 -18.90
C HIS A 84 16.05 -12.82 -18.37
N VAL A 85 15.38 -13.04 -17.23
CA VAL A 85 15.22 -14.38 -16.64
C VAL A 85 14.39 -15.29 -17.56
N LYS A 86 13.25 -14.81 -18.08
CA LYS A 86 12.38 -15.58 -18.99
C LYS A 86 13.08 -15.89 -20.30
N THR A 87 13.85 -14.95 -20.84
CA THR A 87 14.71 -15.19 -22.00
C THR A 87 15.72 -16.30 -21.71
N GLY A 88 16.39 -16.26 -20.56
CA GLY A 88 17.31 -17.32 -20.14
C GLY A 88 16.65 -18.70 -20.03
N GLN A 89 15.46 -18.76 -19.41
CA GLN A 89 14.67 -19.99 -19.30
C GLN A 89 14.26 -20.54 -20.67
N TYR A 90 13.90 -19.64 -21.61
CA TYR A 90 13.60 -20.00 -22.99
C TYR A 90 14.83 -20.60 -23.69
N LEU A 91 16.02 -19.98 -23.57
CA LEU A 91 17.26 -20.52 -24.16
C LEU A 91 17.62 -21.90 -23.58
N ILE A 92 17.46 -22.11 -22.27
CA ILE A 92 17.73 -23.41 -21.64
C ILE A 92 16.87 -24.53 -22.26
N THR A 93 15.64 -24.22 -22.64
CA THR A 93 14.65 -25.19 -23.14
C THR A 93 14.66 -25.34 -24.66
N HIS A 94 15.02 -24.30 -25.42
CA HIS A 94 14.91 -24.26 -26.88
C HIS A 94 16.26 -24.21 -27.62
N GLY A 95 17.37 -24.04 -26.90
CA GLY A 95 18.72 -24.08 -27.47
C GLY A 95 19.62 -22.96 -26.96
N PHE A 96 20.93 -23.22 -26.97
CA PHE A 96 21.93 -22.31 -26.41
C PHE A 96 22.08 -20.98 -27.16
N LEU A 97 21.74 -20.93 -28.45
CA LEU A 97 21.85 -19.73 -29.27
C LEU A 97 20.54 -18.94 -29.26
N PRO A 98 20.60 -17.59 -29.23
CA PRO A 98 19.41 -16.76 -29.27
C PRO A 98 18.60 -16.98 -30.56
N PRO A 99 17.26 -16.98 -30.48
CA PRO A 99 16.41 -17.09 -31.67
C PRO A 99 16.62 -15.88 -32.59
N ALA A 100 16.44 -16.10 -33.89
CA ALA A 100 16.57 -15.03 -34.89
C ALA A 100 15.37 -14.07 -34.89
N THR A 101 14.21 -14.53 -34.38
CA THR A 101 12.95 -13.79 -34.37
C THR A 101 12.36 -13.73 -32.97
N ASP A 102 11.52 -12.73 -32.72
CA ASP A 102 10.78 -12.63 -31.47
C ASP A 102 9.77 -13.77 -31.30
N VAL A 103 9.60 -14.20 -30.05
CA VAL A 103 8.75 -15.33 -29.62
C VAL A 103 7.82 -14.96 -28.46
N PHE A 104 7.96 -13.75 -27.92
CA PHE A 104 7.31 -13.36 -26.68
C PHE A 104 6.16 -12.38 -26.91
N SER A 105 6.14 -11.62 -28.00
CA SER A 105 5.19 -10.53 -28.20
C SER A 105 4.11 -10.88 -29.23
N ALA A 106 2.91 -10.35 -29.06
CA ALA A 106 1.80 -10.59 -29.98
C ALA A 106 1.98 -9.85 -31.32
N THR A 107 2.56 -8.66 -31.30
CA THR A 107 2.66 -7.76 -32.47
C THR A 107 3.99 -7.85 -33.21
N ALA A 108 5.02 -8.35 -32.53
CA ALA A 108 6.37 -8.48 -33.08
C ALA A 108 6.72 -9.93 -33.46
N GLU A 109 5.75 -10.86 -33.42
CA GLU A 109 5.97 -12.25 -33.78
C GLU A 109 6.60 -12.37 -35.18
N GLY A 110 7.73 -13.08 -35.26
CA GLY A 110 8.49 -13.23 -36.51
C GLY A 110 9.39 -12.05 -36.90
N ARG A 111 9.37 -10.92 -36.17
CA ARG A 111 10.33 -9.81 -36.40
C ARG A 111 11.74 -10.19 -35.92
N PRO A 112 12.81 -9.71 -36.59
CA PRO A 112 14.17 -9.99 -36.16
C PRO A 112 14.45 -9.48 -34.74
N TRP A 113 14.90 -10.38 -33.86
CA TRP A 113 15.26 -10.03 -32.49
C TRP A 113 16.76 -10.11 -32.27
N VAL A 114 17.39 -8.94 -32.07
CA VAL A 114 18.82 -8.83 -31.81
C VAL A 114 19.06 -8.74 -30.30
N ASN A 115 19.35 -9.88 -29.69
CA ASN A 115 19.67 -9.97 -28.26
C ASN A 115 21.19 -9.87 -28.02
N LEU A 116 21.67 -8.69 -27.62
CA LEU A 116 23.09 -8.44 -27.32
C LEU A 116 23.53 -8.91 -25.92
N SER A 117 22.58 -9.30 -25.06
CA SER A 117 22.84 -9.76 -23.69
C SER A 117 22.50 -11.24 -23.49
N TRP A 118 22.49 -12.05 -24.56
CA TRP A 118 22.03 -13.45 -24.51
C TRP A 118 22.76 -14.31 -23.46
N LEU A 119 24.07 -14.09 -23.25
CA LEU A 119 24.83 -14.85 -22.25
C LEU A 119 24.48 -14.39 -20.83
N TRP A 120 24.14 -13.12 -20.65
CA TRP A 120 23.62 -12.60 -19.38
C TRP A 120 22.26 -13.22 -19.08
N ASP A 121 21.36 -13.28 -20.07
CA ASP A 121 20.04 -13.89 -19.92
C ASP A 121 20.16 -15.35 -19.50
N LEU A 122 21.05 -16.11 -20.15
CA LEU A 122 21.35 -17.49 -19.78
C LEU A 122 21.86 -17.60 -18.33
N LEU A 123 22.79 -16.72 -17.94
CA LEU A 123 23.35 -16.69 -16.57
C LEU A 123 22.25 -16.46 -15.53
N VAL A 124 21.43 -15.42 -15.70
CA VAL A 124 20.37 -15.09 -14.73
C VAL A 124 19.25 -16.11 -14.74
N GLY A 125 18.91 -16.69 -15.90
CA GLY A 125 17.96 -17.79 -16.02
C GLY A 125 18.41 -19.05 -15.27
N VAL A 126 19.69 -19.42 -15.36
CA VAL A 126 20.26 -20.55 -14.60
C VAL A 126 20.27 -20.27 -13.10
N ILE A 127 20.67 -19.07 -12.68
CA ILE A 127 20.70 -18.68 -11.26
C ILE A 127 19.28 -18.69 -10.68
N TYR A 128 18.32 -18.12 -11.39
CA TYR A 128 16.93 -18.10 -10.95
C TYR A 128 16.36 -19.53 -10.84
N ASN A 129 16.62 -20.40 -11.81
CA ASN A 129 16.16 -21.79 -11.77
C ASN A 129 16.80 -22.65 -10.65
N THR A 130 17.94 -22.22 -10.08
CA THR A 130 18.69 -23.00 -9.07
C THR A 130 18.56 -22.44 -7.65
N ILE A 131 18.55 -21.12 -7.49
CA ILE A 131 18.57 -20.41 -6.20
C ILE A 131 17.33 -19.52 -6.03
N GLY A 132 16.55 -19.30 -7.10
CA GLY A 132 15.40 -18.39 -7.09
C GLY A 132 15.81 -16.91 -7.10
N GLU A 133 14.87 -16.06 -6.68
CA GLU A 133 15.03 -14.60 -6.65
C GLU A 133 16.19 -14.14 -5.73
N SER A 134 16.47 -14.86 -4.64
CA SER A 134 17.58 -14.52 -3.74
C SER A 134 18.94 -14.67 -4.42
N GLY A 135 19.07 -15.62 -5.36
CA GLY A 135 20.31 -15.81 -6.13
C GLY A 135 20.64 -14.61 -7.00
N LEU A 136 19.61 -13.92 -7.51
CA LEU A 136 19.77 -12.71 -8.30
C LEU A 136 20.31 -11.54 -7.44
N SER A 137 19.75 -11.33 -6.23
CA SER A 137 20.26 -10.32 -5.29
C SER A 137 21.70 -10.61 -4.82
N ILE A 138 22.05 -11.89 -4.63
CA ILE A 138 23.43 -12.27 -4.30
C ILE A 138 24.38 -11.96 -5.46
N LEU A 139 23.94 -12.18 -6.71
CA LEU A 139 24.72 -11.86 -7.90
C LEU A 139 25.02 -10.35 -7.98
N SER A 140 24.02 -9.47 -7.81
CA SER A 140 24.25 -8.01 -7.85
C SER A 140 25.23 -7.57 -6.78
N ALA A 141 25.07 -8.08 -5.55
CA ALA A 141 25.98 -7.80 -4.45
C ALA A 141 27.41 -8.29 -4.70
N ALA A 142 27.58 -9.49 -5.24
CA ALA A 142 28.89 -10.04 -5.58
C ALA A 142 29.58 -9.22 -6.69
N MET A 143 28.83 -8.75 -7.68
CA MET A 143 29.36 -7.90 -8.76
C MET A 143 29.73 -6.50 -8.26
N ALA A 144 28.92 -5.92 -7.37
CA ALA A 144 29.26 -4.66 -6.69
C ALA A 144 30.52 -4.80 -5.83
N PHE A 145 30.62 -5.89 -5.05
CA PHE A 145 31.83 -6.22 -4.28
C PHE A 145 33.06 -6.28 -5.19
N ALA A 146 33.01 -7.07 -6.26
CA ALA A 146 34.13 -7.22 -7.19
C ALA A 146 34.54 -5.88 -7.83
N THR A 147 33.56 -5.07 -8.23
CA THR A 147 33.78 -3.75 -8.83
C THR A 147 34.49 -2.82 -7.85
N PHE A 148 33.93 -2.59 -6.67
CA PHE A 148 34.49 -1.63 -5.71
C PHE A 148 35.73 -2.14 -4.99
N TRP A 149 35.88 -3.46 -4.84
CA TRP A 149 37.14 -4.06 -4.40
C TRP A 149 38.25 -3.74 -5.40
N LEU A 150 38.03 -3.88 -6.72
CA LEU A 150 39.01 -3.50 -7.74
C LEU A 150 39.28 -1.98 -7.75
N VAL A 151 38.26 -1.13 -7.61
CA VAL A 151 38.43 0.33 -7.46
C VAL A 151 39.34 0.63 -6.26
N SER A 152 39.15 -0.04 -5.11
CA SER A 152 39.98 0.14 -3.92
C SER A 152 41.44 -0.30 -4.09
N ARG A 153 41.73 -1.14 -5.10
CA ARG A 153 43.08 -1.58 -5.48
C ARG A 153 43.77 -0.63 -6.44
N LEU A 154 43.04 0.27 -7.10
CA LEU A 154 43.56 1.25 -8.06
C LEU A 154 44.13 2.47 -7.32
N SER A 155 45.24 2.25 -6.62
CA SER A 155 45.96 3.27 -5.85
C SER A 155 47.47 3.08 -5.96
N LEU A 156 48.23 4.17 -5.90
CA LEU A 156 49.68 4.14 -5.94
C LEU A 156 50.27 3.53 -4.66
N PRO A 157 51.21 2.57 -4.76
CA PRO A 157 51.89 2.02 -3.61
C PRO A 157 52.66 3.09 -2.81
N GLY A 158 52.59 3.00 -1.48
CA GLY A 158 53.31 3.88 -0.57
C GLY A 158 52.70 5.28 -0.41
N VAL A 159 51.46 5.50 -0.86
CA VAL A 159 50.69 6.72 -0.62
C VAL A 159 49.39 6.37 0.10
N SER A 160 48.93 7.25 0.99
CA SER A 160 47.64 7.13 1.68
C SER A 160 46.50 6.82 0.70
N THR A 161 45.67 5.83 1.03
CA THR A 161 44.50 5.44 0.23
C THR A 161 43.21 6.10 0.72
N TRP A 162 43.28 6.93 1.76
CA TRP A 162 42.14 7.67 2.30
C TRP A 162 41.32 8.38 1.20
N TRP A 163 41.99 9.15 0.34
CA TRP A 163 41.33 9.87 -0.76
C TRP A 163 40.66 8.93 -1.77
N GLY A 164 41.29 7.79 -2.06
CA GLY A 164 40.70 6.76 -2.92
C GLY A 164 39.40 6.20 -2.35
N SER A 165 39.29 6.04 -1.04
CA SER A 165 38.05 5.63 -0.37
C SER A 165 36.95 6.69 -0.53
N VAL A 166 37.28 7.98 -0.42
CA VAL A 166 36.30 9.08 -0.65
C VAL A 166 35.79 9.05 -2.09
N CYS A 167 36.68 8.93 -3.08
CA CYS A 167 36.30 8.80 -4.49
C CYS A 167 35.47 7.54 -4.75
N ALA A 168 35.79 6.42 -4.11
CA ALA A 168 35.04 5.17 -4.23
C ALA A 168 33.61 5.29 -3.66
N VAL A 169 33.43 5.96 -2.52
CA VAL A 169 32.10 6.22 -1.94
C VAL A 169 31.25 7.09 -2.87
N LEU A 170 31.81 8.17 -3.43
CA LEU A 170 31.11 9.00 -4.40
C LEU A 170 30.72 8.23 -5.67
N ALA A 171 31.61 7.37 -6.17
CA ALA A 171 31.29 6.50 -7.29
C ALA A 171 30.22 5.45 -6.93
N ALA A 172 30.22 4.91 -5.71
CA ALA A 172 29.20 3.97 -5.24
C ALA A 172 27.82 4.61 -5.19
N LEU A 173 27.73 5.86 -4.71
CA LEU A 173 26.50 6.65 -4.75
C LEU A 173 26.07 6.89 -6.21
N ALA A 174 26.97 7.34 -7.08
CA ALA A 174 26.65 7.57 -8.49
C ALA A 174 26.17 6.30 -9.21
N CYS A 175 26.71 5.13 -8.84
CA CYS A 175 26.35 3.84 -9.42
C CYS A 175 25.09 3.23 -8.81
N PHE A 176 24.58 3.71 -7.66
CA PHE A 176 23.47 3.07 -6.94
C PHE A 176 22.28 2.68 -7.85
N PRO A 177 21.74 3.56 -8.71
CA PRO A 177 20.62 3.22 -9.61
C PRO A 177 20.90 2.03 -10.55
N SER A 178 22.18 1.84 -10.86
CA SER A 178 22.72 0.81 -11.75
C SER A 178 23.19 -0.46 -11.02
N LEU A 179 23.24 -0.46 -9.69
CA LEU A 179 23.55 -1.63 -8.85
C LEU A 179 22.33 -2.54 -8.73
N THR A 180 21.85 -3.06 -9.85
CA THR A 180 20.70 -3.97 -9.97
C THR A 180 21.03 -5.11 -10.93
N VAL A 181 20.20 -6.15 -10.96
CA VAL A 181 20.43 -7.38 -11.73
C VAL A 181 20.07 -7.18 -13.21
N THR A 182 20.74 -6.23 -13.86
CA THR A 182 20.63 -5.94 -15.30
C THR A 182 22.00 -6.04 -15.96
N PRO A 183 22.10 -6.22 -17.29
CA PRO A 183 23.38 -6.32 -17.99
C PRO A 183 24.36 -5.18 -17.67
N HIS A 184 23.84 -4.00 -17.36
CA HIS A 184 24.63 -2.81 -17.07
C HIS A 184 25.62 -2.98 -15.89
N ILE A 185 25.31 -3.82 -14.90
CA ILE A 185 26.24 -4.11 -13.79
C ILE A 185 27.50 -4.85 -14.27
N VAL A 186 27.40 -5.62 -15.37
CA VAL A 186 28.55 -6.23 -16.05
C VAL A 186 29.46 -5.15 -16.63
N THR A 187 28.87 -4.12 -17.24
CA THR A 187 29.62 -2.99 -17.79
C THR A 187 30.39 -2.23 -16.71
N LEU A 188 29.80 -2.01 -15.53
CA LEU A 188 30.51 -1.40 -14.38
C LEU A 188 31.76 -2.23 -14.02
N LEU A 189 31.60 -3.54 -13.84
CA LEU A 189 32.70 -4.45 -13.49
C LEU A 189 33.78 -4.50 -14.58
N CYS A 190 33.39 -4.66 -15.84
CA CYS A 190 34.33 -4.81 -16.95
C CYS A 190 35.11 -3.53 -17.25
N ILE A 191 34.49 -2.35 -17.09
CA ILE A 191 35.19 -1.06 -17.13
C ILE A 191 36.25 -0.99 -16.04
N THR A 192 35.91 -1.37 -14.80
CA THR A 192 36.88 -1.37 -13.70
C THR A 192 38.01 -2.38 -13.92
N ILE A 193 37.73 -3.59 -14.43
CA ILE A 193 38.77 -4.57 -14.79
C ILE A 193 39.68 -3.99 -15.90
N THR A 194 39.11 -3.33 -16.91
CA THR A 194 39.87 -2.69 -17.99
C THR A 194 40.81 -1.62 -17.43
N LEU A 195 40.31 -0.73 -16.56
CA LEU A 195 41.14 0.27 -15.88
C LEU A 195 42.24 -0.39 -15.04
N TRP A 196 41.90 -1.44 -14.30
CA TRP A 196 42.86 -2.18 -13.47
C TRP A 196 44.00 -2.77 -14.29
N LEU A 197 43.71 -3.42 -15.42
CA LEU A 197 44.73 -3.96 -16.33
C LEU A 197 45.58 -2.85 -16.95
N LEU A 198 44.97 -1.76 -17.40
CA LEU A 198 45.67 -0.62 -18.01
C LEU A 198 46.62 0.07 -17.02
N PHE A 199 46.16 0.37 -15.80
CA PHE A 199 46.99 1.03 -14.79
C PHE A 199 48.08 0.11 -14.24
N ARG A 200 47.82 -1.20 -14.08
CA ARG A 200 48.86 -2.17 -13.71
C ARG A 200 49.99 -2.23 -14.74
N TRP A 201 49.64 -2.31 -16.02
CA TRP A 201 50.62 -2.26 -17.10
C TRP A 201 51.37 -0.92 -17.15
N GLN A 202 50.68 0.19 -16.84
CA GLN A 202 51.30 1.51 -16.83
C GLN A 202 52.28 1.68 -15.65
N TRP A 203 52.02 1.05 -14.50
CA TRP A 203 52.93 1.06 -13.35
C TRP A 203 54.09 0.06 -13.48
N ASP A 204 53.82 -1.11 -14.05
CA ASP A 204 54.81 -2.14 -14.34
C ASP A 204 54.55 -2.79 -15.71
N ALA A 205 55.44 -2.50 -16.67
CA ALA A 205 55.36 -2.99 -18.04
C ALA A 205 55.59 -4.51 -18.18
N SER A 206 55.93 -5.22 -17.10
CA SER A 206 56.01 -6.68 -17.07
C SER A 206 54.65 -7.38 -17.20
N HIS A 207 53.56 -6.67 -16.89
CA HIS A 207 52.21 -7.19 -16.95
C HIS A 207 51.66 -7.24 -18.39
N SER A 208 50.97 -8.34 -18.73
CA SER A 208 50.38 -8.53 -20.06
C SER A 208 49.04 -7.81 -20.22
N LEU A 209 48.84 -7.14 -21.37
CA LEU A 209 47.58 -6.50 -21.76
C LEU A 209 46.61 -7.44 -22.50
N TRP A 210 47.07 -8.61 -22.95
CA TRP A 210 46.26 -9.58 -23.70
C TRP A 210 44.98 -10.08 -22.99
N PRO A 211 44.89 -10.14 -21.64
CA PRO A 211 43.63 -10.47 -20.97
C PRO A 211 42.47 -9.52 -21.32
N ILE A 212 42.74 -8.28 -21.75
CA ILE A 212 41.71 -7.34 -22.21
C ILE A 212 40.95 -7.92 -23.43
N VAL A 213 41.63 -8.62 -24.35
CA VAL A 213 40.97 -9.20 -25.52
C VAL A 213 39.96 -10.27 -25.10
N GLY A 214 40.33 -11.14 -24.16
CA GLY A 214 39.43 -12.15 -23.61
C GLY A 214 38.27 -11.55 -22.81
N LEU A 215 38.53 -10.43 -22.10
CA LEU A 215 37.49 -9.67 -21.42
C LEU A 215 36.46 -9.11 -22.40
N PHE A 216 36.88 -8.51 -23.51
CA PHE A 216 35.96 -7.96 -24.52
C PHE A 216 35.17 -9.05 -25.25
N LEU A 217 35.79 -10.21 -25.49
CA LEU A 217 35.11 -11.38 -26.03
C LEU A 217 33.95 -11.81 -25.12
N LEU A 218 34.19 -11.93 -23.82
CA LEU A 218 33.16 -12.30 -22.86
C LEU A 218 32.12 -11.19 -22.68
N TRP A 219 32.57 -9.97 -22.50
CA TRP A 219 31.74 -8.80 -22.21
C TRP A 219 30.76 -8.51 -23.35
N GLY A 220 31.20 -8.57 -24.61
CA GLY A 220 30.33 -8.34 -25.77
C GLY A 220 29.17 -9.32 -25.90
N ASN A 221 29.21 -10.47 -25.21
CA ASN A 221 28.10 -11.45 -25.14
C ASN A 221 27.21 -11.27 -23.89
N LEU A 222 27.68 -10.54 -22.88
CA LEU A 222 26.96 -10.28 -21.63
C LEU A 222 26.21 -8.94 -21.65
N ASP A 223 26.75 -7.91 -22.29
CA ASP A 223 26.11 -6.59 -22.38
C ASP A 223 26.46 -5.91 -23.71
N GLY A 224 25.43 -5.38 -24.38
CA GLY A 224 25.59 -4.59 -25.60
C GLY A 224 26.43 -3.32 -25.42
N ARG A 225 26.60 -2.83 -24.18
CA ARG A 225 27.42 -1.65 -23.85
C ARG A 225 28.93 -1.88 -23.83
N ALA A 226 29.44 -3.04 -24.25
CA ALA A 226 30.88 -3.29 -24.36
C ALA A 226 31.62 -2.27 -25.25
N TRP A 227 30.92 -1.56 -26.15
CA TRP A 227 31.46 -0.44 -26.92
C TRP A 227 31.98 0.71 -26.03
N ILE A 228 31.44 0.92 -24.83
CA ILE A 228 31.92 1.95 -23.88
C ILE A 228 33.35 1.65 -23.45
N GLY A 229 33.64 0.37 -23.17
CA GLY A 229 35.00 -0.11 -22.94
C GLY A 229 35.89 0.11 -24.16
N GLY A 230 35.35 -0.11 -25.37
CA GLY A 230 36.06 0.14 -26.62
C GLY A 230 36.47 1.61 -26.77
N VAL A 231 35.57 2.55 -26.47
CA VAL A 231 35.85 3.99 -26.46
C VAL A 231 36.88 4.35 -25.38
N LEU A 232 36.77 3.77 -24.18
CA LEU A 232 37.78 3.95 -23.12
C LEU A 232 39.17 3.49 -23.60
N LEU A 233 39.26 2.32 -24.21
CA LEU A 233 40.52 1.77 -24.69
C LEU A 233 41.08 2.61 -25.85
N LEU A 234 40.26 2.99 -26.83
CA LEU A 234 40.64 3.87 -27.94
C LEU A 234 41.11 5.25 -27.48
N SER A 235 40.40 5.87 -26.54
CA SER A 235 40.78 7.19 -26.00
C SER A 235 42.07 7.10 -25.18
N PHE A 236 42.22 6.06 -24.36
CA PHE A 236 43.43 5.82 -23.58
C PHE A 236 44.66 5.57 -24.47
N THR A 237 44.52 4.74 -25.51
CA THR A 237 45.60 4.45 -26.47
C THR A 237 45.98 5.67 -27.29
N THR A 238 45.00 6.46 -27.74
CA THR A 238 45.24 7.72 -28.44
C THR A 238 46.02 8.69 -27.55
N GLY A 239 45.61 8.86 -26.29
CA GLY A 239 46.33 9.69 -25.34
C GLY A 239 47.76 9.17 -25.08
N ALA A 240 47.95 7.86 -24.93
CA ALA A 240 49.27 7.26 -24.74
C ALA A 240 50.20 7.44 -25.96
N ALA A 241 49.66 7.34 -27.17
CA ALA A 241 50.39 7.58 -28.42
C ALA A 241 50.82 9.06 -28.54
N LEU A 242 49.93 10.00 -28.20
CA LEU A 242 50.25 11.43 -28.19
C LEU A 242 51.29 11.79 -27.12
N ASP A 243 51.25 11.16 -25.94
CA ASP A 243 52.30 11.29 -24.92
C ASP A 243 53.66 10.78 -25.44
N GLY A 244 53.64 9.73 -26.25
CA GLY A 244 54.82 9.20 -26.95
C GLY A 244 55.38 10.13 -28.03
N LEU A 245 54.59 11.07 -28.56
CA LEU A 245 55.07 12.12 -29.46
C LEU A 245 55.68 13.31 -28.71
N ARG A 246 55.19 13.59 -27.48
CA ARG A 246 55.71 14.66 -26.62
C ARG A 246 57.06 14.35 -25.99
N THR A 247 57.39 13.07 -25.85
CA THR A 247 58.60 12.59 -25.19
C THR A 247 59.38 11.68 -26.13
N LEU A 248 60.71 11.81 -26.23
CA LEU A 248 61.51 10.95 -27.11
C LEU A 248 61.29 9.47 -26.74
N PRO A 249 60.81 8.62 -27.67
CA PRO A 249 60.47 7.23 -27.35
C PRO A 249 61.74 6.41 -27.10
N THR A 250 61.76 5.65 -26.01
CA THR A 250 62.71 4.55 -25.81
C THR A 250 62.20 3.30 -26.54
N ASP A 251 63.09 2.39 -26.95
CA ASP A 251 62.70 1.16 -27.67
C ASP A 251 61.69 0.31 -26.89
N ALA A 252 61.85 0.22 -25.57
CA ALA A 252 60.92 -0.47 -24.68
C ALA A 252 59.53 0.17 -24.65
N ARG A 253 59.46 1.52 -24.67
CA ARG A 253 58.19 2.27 -24.66
C ARG A 253 57.48 2.24 -26.02
N LYS A 254 58.25 2.14 -27.11
CA LYS A 254 57.69 1.94 -28.45
C LYS A 254 57.02 0.57 -28.57
N LEU A 255 57.71 -0.49 -28.17
CA LEU A 255 57.18 -1.85 -28.16
C LEU A 255 55.91 -1.98 -27.29
N SER A 256 55.88 -1.25 -26.17
CA SER A 256 54.73 -1.23 -25.27
C SER A 256 53.51 -0.53 -25.90
N LEU A 257 53.71 0.58 -26.63
CA LEU A 257 52.65 1.27 -27.37
C LEU A 257 52.12 0.45 -28.55
N GLU A 258 52.98 -0.25 -29.29
CA GLU A 258 52.57 -1.17 -30.36
C GLU A 258 51.70 -2.32 -29.82
N THR A 259 52.11 -2.89 -28.67
CA THR A 259 51.33 -3.93 -28.00
C THR A 259 49.96 -3.41 -27.57
N LEU A 260 49.90 -2.21 -26.97
CA LEU A 260 48.66 -1.58 -26.56
C LEU A 260 47.73 -1.33 -27.76
N GLY A 261 48.24 -0.81 -28.88
CA GLY A 261 47.47 -0.62 -30.11
C GLY A 261 46.95 -1.93 -30.72
N LEU A 262 47.78 -2.98 -30.75
CA LEU A 262 47.36 -4.32 -31.19
C LEU A 262 46.25 -4.90 -30.30
N VAL A 263 46.37 -4.77 -28.98
CA VAL A 263 45.35 -5.21 -28.03
C VAL A 263 44.05 -4.43 -28.24
N THR A 264 44.11 -3.13 -28.54
CA THR A 264 42.91 -2.35 -28.88
C THR A 264 42.21 -2.87 -30.12
N ILE A 265 42.94 -3.08 -31.22
CA ILE A 265 42.36 -3.62 -32.45
C ILE A 265 41.80 -5.02 -32.20
N ALA A 266 42.54 -5.89 -31.53
CA ALA A 266 42.09 -7.24 -31.20
C ALA A 266 40.85 -7.25 -30.31
N SER A 267 40.74 -6.32 -29.35
CA SER A 267 39.57 -6.20 -28.47
C SER A 267 38.34 -5.71 -29.23
N LEU A 268 38.49 -4.78 -30.16
CA LEU A 268 37.39 -4.33 -31.03
C LEU A 268 36.92 -5.42 -31.97
N LEU A 269 37.85 -6.23 -32.51
CA LEU A 269 37.54 -7.40 -33.33
C LEU A 269 36.91 -8.52 -32.49
N ALA A 270 37.27 -8.67 -31.21
CA ALA A 270 36.67 -9.65 -30.32
C ALA A 270 35.15 -9.43 -30.13
N LEU A 271 34.68 -8.18 -30.20
CA LEU A 271 33.25 -7.86 -30.17
C LEU A 271 32.46 -8.42 -31.36
N LEU A 272 33.13 -8.78 -32.46
CA LEU A 272 32.48 -9.43 -33.61
C LEU A 272 32.26 -10.93 -33.38
N VAL A 273 32.87 -11.52 -32.35
CA VAL A 273 32.63 -12.91 -31.96
C VAL A 273 31.36 -12.94 -31.10
N HIS A 274 30.24 -12.73 -31.79
CA HIS A 274 28.89 -12.64 -31.24
C HIS A 274 27.91 -13.29 -32.22
N PRO A 275 26.81 -13.92 -31.78
CA PRO A 275 25.78 -14.47 -32.69
C PRO A 275 25.27 -13.46 -33.73
N PHE A 276 25.26 -12.17 -33.35
CA PHE A 276 24.78 -11.05 -34.19
C PHE A 276 25.91 -10.19 -34.80
N LEU A 277 27.17 -10.66 -34.79
CA LEU A 277 28.33 -10.05 -35.47
C LEU A 277 28.46 -8.51 -35.28
N TRP A 278 28.16 -7.73 -36.32
CA TRP A 278 28.36 -6.28 -36.38
C TRP A 278 27.32 -5.48 -35.58
N GLU A 279 26.24 -6.11 -35.12
CA GLU A 279 25.23 -5.45 -34.29
C GLU A 279 25.82 -4.94 -32.97
N THR A 280 26.88 -5.57 -32.46
CA THR A 280 27.61 -5.10 -31.28
C THR A 280 28.28 -3.74 -31.52
N TRP A 281 28.73 -3.46 -32.74
CA TRP A 281 29.31 -2.16 -33.12
C TRP A 281 28.26 -1.10 -33.39
N LEU A 282 27.06 -1.47 -33.84
CA LEU A 282 25.94 -0.54 -34.02
C LEU A 282 25.10 -0.34 -32.76
N SER A 283 25.33 -1.09 -31.69
CA SER A 283 24.68 -0.89 -30.38
C SER A 283 24.60 0.58 -29.93
N PRO A 284 25.66 1.41 -29.96
CA PRO A 284 25.55 2.82 -29.57
C PRO A 284 24.58 3.60 -30.46
N TYR A 285 24.51 3.30 -31.75
CA TYR A 285 23.54 3.94 -32.65
C TYR A 285 22.12 3.59 -32.19
N TRP A 286 21.78 2.30 -32.13
CA TRP A 286 20.44 1.85 -31.72
C TRP A 286 20.03 2.36 -30.34
N LEU A 287 20.94 2.33 -29.38
CA LEU A 287 20.67 2.78 -28.02
C LEU A 287 20.29 4.27 -27.96
N TYR A 288 21.05 5.15 -28.63
CA TYR A 288 20.83 6.60 -28.53
C TYR A 288 19.85 7.18 -29.55
N THR A 289 19.67 6.56 -30.72
CA THR A 289 18.78 7.06 -31.77
C THR A 289 17.40 6.41 -31.75
N VAL A 290 17.26 5.23 -31.14
CA VAL A 290 16.02 4.45 -31.15
C VAL A 290 15.52 4.15 -29.74
N GLU A 291 16.28 3.41 -28.93
CA GLU A 291 15.81 2.92 -27.64
C GLU A 291 15.57 4.03 -26.61
N TYR A 292 16.55 4.93 -26.39
CA TYR A 292 16.39 6.01 -25.42
C TYR A 292 15.29 7.01 -25.79
N PRO A 293 15.16 7.49 -27.06
CA PRO A 293 14.03 8.30 -27.47
C PRO A 293 12.69 7.62 -27.18
N ALA A 294 12.52 6.37 -27.61
CA ALA A 294 11.27 5.65 -27.42
C ALA A 294 10.95 5.39 -25.93
N LEU A 295 11.96 5.08 -25.11
CA LEU A 295 11.77 4.95 -23.65
C LEU A 295 11.30 6.26 -23.01
N ARG A 296 11.72 7.43 -23.52
CA ARG A 296 11.32 8.75 -22.97
C ARG A 296 9.86 9.07 -23.25
N ASP A 297 9.30 8.56 -24.34
CA ASP A 297 7.88 8.77 -24.70
C ASP A 297 6.93 8.12 -23.66
N TYR A 298 7.40 7.09 -22.95
CA TYR A 298 6.66 6.42 -21.88
C TYR A 298 6.98 6.94 -20.46
N VAL A 299 7.87 7.94 -20.30
CA VAL A 299 8.27 8.48 -18.99
C VAL A 299 7.26 9.48 -18.45
N SER A 300 6.58 9.12 -17.36
CA SER A 300 5.81 10.04 -16.52
C SER A 300 6.72 10.94 -15.68
N SER A 301 6.15 12.02 -15.10
CA SER A 301 6.87 13.04 -14.30
C SER A 301 7.60 12.49 -13.07
N ASP A 302 7.19 11.34 -12.53
CA ASP A 302 7.46 11.02 -11.11
C ASP A 302 8.27 9.72 -10.87
N LEU A 303 8.87 9.14 -11.92
CA LEU A 303 9.69 7.93 -11.78
C LEU A 303 10.96 8.17 -10.93
N ALA A 304 11.20 7.29 -9.95
CA ALA A 304 12.48 7.21 -9.26
C ALA A 304 13.61 6.99 -10.29
N PHE A 305 14.62 7.88 -10.28
CA PHE A 305 15.74 7.89 -11.24
C PHE A 305 15.38 8.22 -12.70
N SER A 306 14.34 9.03 -12.94
CA SER A 306 13.97 9.58 -14.27
C SER A 306 15.19 10.09 -15.07
N PHE A 307 16.19 10.67 -14.39
CA PHE A 307 17.42 11.20 -14.97
C PHE A 307 18.27 10.16 -15.72
N GLU A 308 18.13 8.85 -15.47
CA GLU A 308 18.84 7.82 -16.24
C GLU A 308 18.44 7.84 -17.73
N ARG A 309 17.21 8.27 -18.04
CA ARG A 309 16.69 8.26 -19.42
C ARG A 309 17.05 9.54 -20.17
N PHE A 310 17.38 10.63 -19.48
CA PHE A 310 17.62 11.94 -20.11
C PHE A 310 19.10 12.32 -20.11
N PRO A 311 19.60 12.94 -21.20
CA PRO A 311 20.95 13.46 -21.21
C PRO A 311 21.07 14.66 -20.27
N ALA A 312 22.26 14.94 -19.76
CA ALA A 312 22.51 16.08 -18.86
C ALA A 312 22.35 17.45 -19.56
N VAL A 313 22.21 17.47 -20.89
CA VAL A 313 21.84 18.69 -21.64
C VAL A 313 20.34 18.99 -21.61
N ALA A 314 19.50 18.02 -21.24
CA ALA A 314 18.06 18.21 -21.17
C ALA A 314 17.67 18.93 -19.87
N PRO A 315 16.74 19.91 -19.90
CA PRO A 315 16.30 20.61 -18.69
C PRO A 315 15.75 19.67 -17.61
N ARG A 316 15.07 18.59 -18.02
CA ARG A 316 14.46 17.60 -17.12
C ARG A 316 15.49 16.91 -16.22
N PHE A 317 16.71 16.67 -16.71
CA PHE A 317 17.80 16.09 -15.91
C PHE A 317 18.14 16.96 -14.68
N TRP A 318 18.06 18.29 -14.81
CA TRP A 318 18.39 19.23 -13.73
C TRP A 318 17.23 19.51 -12.80
N LYS A 319 15.99 19.29 -13.25
CA LYS A 319 14.80 19.36 -12.39
C LYS A 319 14.83 18.27 -11.33
N ASP A 320 15.33 17.09 -11.69
CA ASP A 320 15.36 15.89 -10.85
C ASP A 320 16.78 15.62 -10.30
N LEU A 321 17.49 16.67 -9.85
CA LEU A 321 18.84 16.53 -9.31
C LEU A 321 18.79 15.81 -7.94
N SER A 322 19.29 14.58 -7.92
CA SER A 322 19.36 13.70 -6.76
C SER A 322 20.79 13.62 -6.21
N VAL A 323 20.97 12.96 -5.06
CA VAL A 323 22.30 12.66 -4.50
C VAL A 323 23.13 11.81 -5.47
N PHE A 324 22.50 10.96 -6.29
CA PHE A 324 23.18 10.01 -7.18
C PHE A 324 23.84 10.71 -8.38
N ASN A 325 23.06 11.40 -9.22
CA ASN A 325 23.62 12.19 -10.33
C ASN A 325 24.44 13.40 -9.83
N GLY A 326 24.08 14.01 -8.69
CA GLY A 326 24.90 15.02 -8.02
C GLY A 326 26.30 14.52 -7.65
N SER A 327 26.41 13.31 -7.10
CA SER A 327 27.71 12.69 -6.77
C SER A 327 28.55 12.39 -8.01
N ALA A 328 27.92 11.99 -9.13
CA ALA A 328 28.61 11.78 -10.40
C ALA A 328 29.20 13.09 -10.96
N LEU A 329 28.42 14.17 -10.94
CA LEU A 329 28.87 15.51 -11.39
C LEU A 329 29.97 16.07 -10.48
N LEU A 330 29.83 15.90 -9.16
CA LEU A 330 30.85 16.28 -8.19
C LEU A 330 32.17 15.54 -8.46
N LEU A 331 32.10 14.23 -8.72
CA LEU A 331 33.28 13.43 -8.98
C LEU A 331 33.93 13.77 -10.33
N MET A 332 33.14 14.11 -11.35
CA MET A 332 33.65 14.66 -12.62
C MET A 332 34.43 15.97 -12.39
N ALA A 333 33.89 16.88 -11.57
CA ALA A 333 34.56 18.13 -11.22
C ALA A 333 35.86 17.86 -10.45
N ILE A 334 35.83 16.98 -9.44
CA ILE A 334 36.99 16.57 -8.66
C ILE A 334 38.08 16.00 -9.56
N ALA A 335 37.75 15.05 -10.44
CA ALA A 335 38.71 14.43 -11.35
C ALA A 335 39.34 15.46 -12.29
N SER A 336 38.54 16.40 -12.81
CA SER A 336 39.02 17.51 -13.63
C SER A 336 39.99 18.43 -12.87
N VAL A 337 39.67 18.80 -11.62
CA VAL A 337 40.55 19.61 -10.76
C VAL A 337 41.86 18.89 -10.47
N THR A 338 41.83 17.58 -10.17
CA THR A 338 43.07 16.82 -9.90
C THR A 338 43.99 16.75 -11.13
N LEU A 339 43.45 16.69 -12.35
CA LEU A 339 44.23 16.79 -13.58
C LEU A 339 44.84 18.20 -13.75
N LEU A 340 44.10 19.26 -13.42
CA LEU A 340 44.59 20.64 -13.49
C LEU A 340 45.72 20.89 -12.47
N LEU A 341 45.60 20.35 -11.26
CA LEU A 341 46.66 20.39 -10.25
C LEU A 341 47.95 19.71 -10.74
N ASN A 342 47.82 18.65 -11.53
CA ASN A 342 48.91 17.93 -12.18
C ASN A 342 49.21 18.38 -13.61
N ARG A 343 48.86 19.61 -14.02
CA ARG A 343 49.03 20.08 -15.42
C ARG A 343 50.44 19.86 -16.00
N GLU A 344 51.47 19.91 -15.16
CA GLU A 344 52.88 19.71 -15.57
C GLU A 344 53.25 18.22 -15.72
N ARG A 345 52.48 17.32 -15.10
CA ARG A 345 52.65 15.86 -15.12
C ARG A 345 51.47 15.16 -15.79
N LEU A 346 50.67 15.91 -16.54
CA LEU A 346 49.42 15.46 -17.12
C LEU A 346 49.67 14.31 -18.09
N ARG A 347 49.12 13.13 -17.78
CA ARG A 347 49.08 12.02 -18.71
C ARG A 347 47.92 12.21 -19.66
N LEU A 348 48.20 12.30 -20.96
CA LEU A 348 47.16 12.44 -21.97
C LEU A 348 46.27 11.21 -22.04
N SER A 349 46.79 10.01 -21.77
CA SER A 349 45.98 8.79 -21.65
C SER A 349 44.82 8.95 -20.66
N SER A 350 45.09 9.44 -19.45
CA SER A 350 44.07 9.72 -18.44
C SER A 350 43.16 10.89 -18.82
N ALA A 351 43.70 11.96 -19.41
CA ALA A 351 42.91 13.12 -19.81
C ALA A 351 41.90 12.78 -20.94
N PHE A 352 42.32 12.00 -21.93
CA PHE A 352 41.45 11.55 -23.01
C PHE A 352 40.40 10.54 -22.53
N ALA A 353 40.78 9.60 -21.65
CA ALA A 353 39.84 8.68 -21.02
C ALA A 353 38.77 9.43 -20.21
N LEU A 354 39.18 10.41 -19.39
CA LEU A 354 38.27 11.26 -18.64
C LEU A 354 37.34 12.04 -19.58
N LEU A 355 37.87 12.68 -20.62
CA LEU A 355 37.07 13.45 -21.57
C LEU A 355 36.03 12.57 -22.27
N ALA A 356 36.45 11.43 -22.82
CA ALA A 356 35.56 10.55 -23.58
C ALA A 356 34.43 9.98 -22.71
N MET A 357 34.75 9.51 -21.51
CA MET A 357 33.76 8.90 -20.60
C MET A 357 32.76 9.92 -20.07
N ASN A 358 33.20 11.14 -19.73
CA ASN A 358 32.27 12.19 -19.29
C ASN A 358 31.40 12.73 -20.43
N LEU A 359 31.92 12.82 -21.67
CA LEU A 359 31.09 13.18 -22.82
C LEU A 359 29.98 12.17 -23.07
N ILE A 360 30.27 10.87 -22.97
CA ILE A 360 29.26 9.80 -23.06
C ILE A 360 28.28 9.88 -21.88
N GLY A 361 28.78 10.09 -20.66
CA GLY A 361 27.96 10.28 -19.47
C GLY A 361 26.96 11.42 -19.62
N ILE A 362 27.43 12.60 -20.07
CA ILE A 362 26.59 13.79 -20.32
C ILE A 362 25.58 13.52 -21.44
N ALA A 363 25.96 12.80 -22.49
CA ALA A 363 25.07 12.46 -23.60
C ALA A 363 24.02 11.38 -23.26
N GLY A 364 24.28 10.54 -22.25
CA GLY A 364 23.44 9.39 -21.94
C GLY A 364 22.68 9.43 -20.62
N GLY A 365 23.04 10.29 -19.65
CA GLY A 365 22.42 10.31 -18.32
C GLY A 365 22.81 9.09 -17.49
N ARG A 366 22.28 7.91 -17.83
CA ARG A 366 22.62 6.61 -17.23
C ARG A 366 24.11 6.31 -17.22
N GLU A 367 24.82 6.68 -18.31
CA GLU A 367 26.26 6.39 -18.44
C GLU A 367 27.14 7.26 -17.52
N LEU A 368 26.57 8.20 -16.75
CA LEU A 368 27.27 8.90 -15.67
C LEU A 368 27.76 7.93 -14.59
N ALA A 369 27.06 6.81 -14.36
CA ALA A 369 27.51 5.76 -13.45
C ALA A 369 28.88 5.21 -13.90
N VAL A 370 29.01 4.85 -15.18
CA VAL A 370 30.28 4.36 -15.76
C VAL A 370 31.36 5.44 -15.72
N ALA A 371 31.02 6.68 -16.10
CA ALA A 371 31.95 7.80 -16.05
C ALA A 371 32.45 8.05 -14.62
N SER A 372 31.60 7.86 -13.60
CA SER A 372 31.98 8.04 -12.20
C SER A 372 33.07 7.06 -11.75
N LEU A 373 33.05 5.79 -12.19
CA LEU A 373 34.10 4.83 -11.89
C LEU A 373 35.45 5.25 -12.48
N VAL A 374 35.43 5.71 -13.73
CA VAL A 374 36.63 6.22 -14.42
C VAL A 374 37.14 7.49 -13.71
N ASN A 375 36.23 8.40 -13.35
CA ASN A 375 36.55 9.61 -12.61
C ASN A 375 37.14 9.31 -11.23
N ALA A 376 36.60 8.34 -10.49
CA ALA A 376 37.12 7.92 -9.19
C ALA A 376 38.57 7.45 -9.30
N VAL A 377 38.85 6.57 -10.26
CA VAL A 377 40.20 6.02 -10.48
C VAL A 377 41.17 7.13 -10.89
N ILE A 378 40.79 7.97 -11.86
CA ILE A 378 41.63 9.06 -12.34
C ILE A 378 41.86 10.11 -11.25
N ALA A 379 40.83 10.50 -10.50
CA ALA A 379 40.94 11.42 -9.38
C ALA A 379 41.85 10.87 -8.27
N THR A 380 41.73 9.58 -7.98
CA THR A 380 42.55 8.90 -6.97
C THR A 380 44.02 8.93 -7.36
N VAL A 381 44.34 8.40 -8.54
CA VAL A 381 45.74 8.28 -8.99
C VAL A 381 46.38 9.66 -9.16
N ASN A 382 45.69 10.62 -9.80
CA ASN A 382 46.24 11.97 -9.97
C ASN A 382 46.43 12.68 -8.63
N CYS A 383 45.45 12.64 -7.72
CA CYS A 383 45.61 13.27 -6.43
C CYS A 383 46.78 12.67 -5.64
N GLN A 384 46.97 11.35 -5.69
CA GLN A 384 48.12 10.69 -5.05
C GLN A 384 49.46 11.11 -5.70
N GLU A 385 49.53 11.26 -7.02
CA GLU A 385 50.73 11.79 -7.70
C GLU A 385 51.04 13.23 -7.30
N TRP A 386 50.01 14.07 -7.22
CA TRP A 386 50.13 15.46 -6.77
C TRP A 386 50.59 15.51 -5.31
N TYR A 387 49.95 14.72 -4.44
CA TYR A 387 50.25 14.68 -3.02
C TYR A 387 51.70 14.24 -2.78
N ARG A 388 52.13 13.15 -3.43
CA ARG A 388 53.51 12.65 -3.37
C ARG A 388 54.55 13.65 -3.88
N ALA A 389 54.16 14.53 -4.80
CA ALA A 389 55.03 15.56 -5.37
C ALA A 389 55.19 16.79 -4.48
N ASN A 390 54.14 17.15 -3.76
CA ASN A 390 54.01 18.45 -3.10
C ASN A 390 54.15 18.36 -1.57
N PHE A 391 53.96 17.18 -0.98
CA PHE A 391 53.97 16.98 0.47
C PHE A 391 55.00 15.94 0.90
N ARG A 392 55.37 15.99 2.19
CA ARG A 392 56.22 14.97 2.82
C ARG A 392 55.42 13.70 3.01
N MET A 393 56.06 12.56 2.72
CA MET A 393 55.44 11.23 2.88
C MET A 393 55.65 10.64 4.28
N SER A 394 56.47 11.29 5.12
CA SER A 394 56.68 10.92 6.52
C SER A 394 55.59 11.52 7.40
N TYR A 395 55.03 10.73 8.32
CA TYR A 395 54.06 11.22 9.29
C TYR A 395 54.71 12.10 10.36
N SER A 396 53.90 12.93 11.02
CA SER A 396 54.33 13.89 12.05
C SER A 396 53.41 13.83 13.26
N VAL A 397 53.95 14.23 14.40
CA VAL A 397 53.21 14.38 15.67
C VAL A 397 52.74 15.83 15.87
N ASP A 398 52.97 16.73 14.91
CA ASP A 398 52.46 18.10 14.96
C ASP A 398 50.92 18.08 15.08
N PRO A 399 50.33 18.73 16.11
CA PRO A 399 48.89 18.76 16.31
C PRO A 399 48.06 19.13 15.07
N ARG A 400 48.57 20.02 14.19
CA ARG A 400 47.85 20.41 12.97
C ARG A 400 47.79 19.29 11.93
N GLU A 401 48.91 18.60 11.72
CA GLU A 401 48.98 17.47 10.78
C GLU A 401 48.23 16.25 11.34
N LEU A 402 48.28 16.06 12.66
CA LEU A 402 47.51 15.04 13.36
C LEU A 402 46.01 15.28 13.24
N MET A 403 45.55 16.52 13.45
CA MET A 403 44.15 16.92 13.26
C MET A 403 43.69 16.69 11.83
N TRP A 404 44.49 17.04 10.82
CA TRP A 404 44.14 16.79 9.42
C TRP A 404 44.06 15.29 9.12
N SER A 405 45.06 14.51 9.54
CA SER A 405 45.17 13.08 9.28
C SER A 405 44.09 12.26 9.99
N ARG A 406 43.89 12.47 11.30
CA ARG A 406 42.87 11.76 12.08
C ARG A 406 41.48 12.33 11.85
N GLY A 407 41.34 13.66 11.83
CA GLY A 407 40.07 14.34 11.64
C GLY A 407 39.45 14.06 10.27
N GLY A 408 40.23 14.11 9.19
CA GLY A 408 39.73 13.79 7.84
C GLY A 408 39.18 12.36 7.74
N ARG A 409 39.90 11.39 8.32
CA ARG A 409 39.45 9.98 8.38
C ARG A 409 38.22 9.81 9.26
N ALA A 410 38.19 10.40 10.45
CA ALA A 410 37.06 10.32 11.36
C ALA A 410 35.78 10.90 10.72
N VAL A 411 35.87 12.05 10.05
CA VAL A 411 34.76 12.62 9.28
C VAL A 411 34.33 11.69 8.16
N THR A 412 35.26 11.02 7.49
CA THR A 412 34.94 10.06 6.42
C THR A 412 34.23 8.82 6.97
N VAL A 413 34.67 8.28 8.11
CA VAL A 413 34.00 7.16 8.79
C VAL A 413 32.58 7.57 9.19
N LEU A 414 32.41 8.74 9.81
CA LEU A 414 31.09 9.25 10.19
C LEU A 414 30.20 9.45 8.97
N ALA A 415 30.73 10.00 7.86
CA ALA A 415 29.98 10.18 6.62
C ALA A 415 29.54 8.84 6.01
N ILE A 416 30.43 7.84 5.96
CA ILE A 416 30.08 6.48 5.48
C ILE A 416 29.01 5.86 6.38
N PHE A 417 29.14 6.00 7.70
CA PHE A 417 28.16 5.50 8.66
C PHE A 417 26.79 6.17 8.45
N LEU A 418 26.74 7.50 8.32
CA LEU A 418 25.50 8.23 8.07
C LEU A 418 24.86 7.86 6.72
N LEU A 419 25.67 7.63 5.68
CA LEU A 419 25.17 7.14 4.39
C LEU A 419 24.63 5.71 4.48
N ALA A 420 25.32 4.82 5.18
CA ALA A 420 24.85 3.46 5.42
C ALA A 420 23.55 3.46 6.24
N PHE A 421 23.48 4.30 7.27
CA PHE A 421 22.27 4.49 8.06
C PHE A 421 21.12 5.03 7.20
N ALA A 422 21.35 6.06 6.37
CA ALA A 422 20.37 6.60 5.44
C ALA A 422 19.90 5.58 4.39
N ALA A 423 20.80 4.69 3.95
CA ALA A 423 20.43 3.61 3.04
C ALA A 423 19.54 2.56 3.74
N VAL A 424 19.92 2.11 4.95
CA VAL A 424 19.16 1.12 5.75
C VAL A 424 17.82 1.67 6.18
N SER A 425 17.73 2.95 6.52
CA SER A 425 16.48 3.60 6.90
C SER A 425 15.58 3.98 5.73
N GLY A 426 16.00 3.77 4.48
CA GLY A 426 15.23 4.15 3.28
C GLY A 426 15.32 5.64 2.90
N HIS A 427 15.87 6.50 3.76
CA HIS A 427 15.98 7.95 3.53
C HIS A 427 16.87 8.30 2.32
N LEU A 428 17.85 7.46 1.97
CA LEU A 428 18.72 7.70 0.82
C LEU A 428 17.98 7.59 -0.52
N ALA A 429 17.05 6.63 -0.63
CA ALA A 429 16.29 6.38 -1.86
C ALA A 429 14.92 7.10 -1.87
N GLY A 430 14.43 7.55 -0.71
CA GLY A 430 13.12 8.19 -0.54
C GLY A 430 12.00 7.17 -0.35
N ALA A 431 10.77 7.62 -0.06
CA ALA A 431 9.64 6.75 0.28
C ALA A 431 9.39 5.64 -0.75
N GLN A 432 9.35 5.98 -2.05
CA GLN A 432 9.15 5.06 -3.19
C GLN A 432 10.46 4.44 -3.72
N GLY A 433 11.59 4.69 -3.05
CA GLY A 433 12.89 4.24 -3.51
C GLY A 433 13.20 2.78 -3.19
N ARG A 434 14.11 2.18 -3.96
CA ARG A 434 14.55 0.81 -3.73
C ARG A 434 15.16 0.59 -2.34
N ARG A 435 14.66 -0.42 -1.60
CA ARG A 435 15.09 -0.75 -0.23
C ARG A 435 16.15 -1.83 -0.17
N ILE A 436 16.93 -1.85 0.91
CA ILE A 436 17.82 -2.96 1.23
C ILE A 436 16.99 -4.21 1.52
N GLY A 437 17.35 -5.32 0.90
CA GLY A 437 16.63 -6.58 0.97
C GLY A 437 17.09 -7.57 -0.08
N MET A 438 16.37 -8.68 -0.21
CA MET A 438 16.64 -9.75 -1.17
C MET A 438 15.34 -10.16 -1.87
N GLY A 439 15.46 -10.68 -3.08
CA GLY A 439 14.31 -11.13 -3.88
C GLY A 439 13.58 -9.98 -4.57
N PHE A 440 12.39 -10.27 -5.10
CA PHE A 440 11.53 -9.23 -5.66
C PHE A 440 11.01 -8.30 -4.57
N SER A 441 10.78 -7.03 -4.92
CA SER A 441 10.11 -6.10 -4.01
C SER A 441 8.70 -6.62 -3.67
N PRO A 442 8.16 -6.34 -2.47
CA PRO A 442 6.79 -6.74 -2.14
C PRO A 442 5.78 -6.26 -3.18
N GLN A 443 5.92 -5.02 -3.67
CA GLN A 443 5.11 -4.49 -4.78
C GLN A 443 5.17 -5.35 -6.03
N LEU A 444 6.37 -5.67 -6.52
CA LEU A 444 6.53 -6.47 -7.73
C LEU A 444 5.98 -7.88 -7.52
N LYS A 445 6.20 -8.46 -6.34
CA LYS A 445 5.66 -9.78 -6.01
C LYS A 445 4.12 -9.80 -6.03
N HIS A 446 3.50 -8.82 -5.39
CA HIS A 446 2.05 -8.66 -5.40
C HIS A 446 1.50 -8.40 -6.81
N GLU A 447 2.20 -7.60 -7.63
CA GLU A 447 1.89 -7.40 -9.05
C GLU A 447 1.94 -8.74 -9.80
N LEU A 448 3.02 -9.52 -9.66
CA LEU A 448 3.15 -10.83 -10.31
C LEU A 448 2.04 -11.81 -9.89
N GLU A 449 1.74 -11.89 -8.58
CA GLU A 449 0.67 -12.74 -8.04
C GLU A 449 -0.71 -12.32 -8.56
N SER A 450 -0.97 -11.01 -8.62
CA SER A 450 -2.24 -10.49 -9.13
C SER A 450 -2.43 -10.82 -10.61
N TYR A 451 -1.39 -10.72 -11.45
CA TYR A 451 -1.50 -11.11 -12.87
C TYR A 451 -1.70 -12.60 -13.01
N GLN A 452 -0.94 -13.43 -12.30
CA GLN A 452 -1.12 -14.89 -12.37
C GLN A 452 -2.56 -15.31 -12.04
N THR A 453 -3.14 -14.72 -10.98
CA THR A 453 -4.49 -15.07 -10.53
C THR A 453 -5.59 -14.76 -11.55
N ILE A 454 -5.51 -13.60 -12.22
CA ILE A 454 -6.59 -13.17 -13.14
C ILE A 454 -6.43 -13.67 -14.56
N LEU A 455 -5.20 -14.03 -14.97
CA LEU A 455 -4.91 -14.47 -16.34
C LEU A 455 -5.27 -15.95 -16.56
N ASP A 456 -5.40 -16.76 -15.51
CA ASP A 456 -5.73 -18.19 -15.64
C ASP A 456 -7.12 -18.44 -16.25
N ASP A 457 -8.07 -17.52 -16.05
CA ASP A 457 -9.46 -17.61 -16.54
C ASP A 457 -9.72 -16.74 -17.78
N ALA A 458 -8.68 -16.09 -18.31
CA ALA A 458 -8.83 -15.14 -19.40
C ALA A 458 -8.89 -15.83 -20.78
N PHE A 459 -9.63 -15.23 -21.71
CA PHE A 459 -9.97 -15.85 -23.00
C PHE A 459 -8.79 -16.23 -23.91
N ASP A 460 -7.78 -15.38 -24.05
CA ASP A 460 -6.67 -15.58 -25.01
C ASP A 460 -5.36 -15.01 -24.47
N ASP A 461 -4.21 -15.62 -24.79
CA ASP A 461 -2.90 -15.24 -24.26
C ASP A 461 -2.31 -13.94 -24.85
N ARG A 462 -3.00 -13.29 -25.80
CA ARG A 462 -2.60 -12.02 -26.42
C ARG A 462 -3.37 -10.84 -25.83
N ALA A 463 -2.62 -9.95 -25.19
CA ALA A 463 -3.18 -8.81 -24.46
C ALA A 463 -2.60 -7.46 -24.93
N PHE A 464 -3.46 -6.45 -24.99
CA PHE A 464 -3.04 -5.05 -25.08
C PHE A 464 -2.71 -4.50 -23.68
N ASN A 465 -1.43 -4.26 -23.44
CA ASN A 465 -0.92 -3.60 -22.25
C ASN A 465 -0.71 -2.10 -22.50
N PHE A 466 -0.87 -1.25 -21.48
CA PHE A 466 -0.76 0.22 -21.64
C PHE A 466 0.65 0.76 -21.35
N ARG A 467 1.49 -0.02 -20.68
CA ARG A 467 2.86 0.36 -20.27
C ARG A 467 3.88 -0.70 -20.67
N LEU A 468 5.12 -0.27 -20.94
CA LEU A 468 6.22 -1.18 -21.28
C LEU A 468 6.49 -2.18 -20.13
N GLN A 469 6.51 -1.70 -18.89
CA GLN A 469 6.78 -2.54 -17.71
C GLN A 469 5.70 -3.62 -17.50
N GLN A 470 4.45 -3.31 -17.85
CA GLN A 470 3.37 -4.29 -17.81
C GLN A 470 3.57 -5.40 -18.85
N GLY A 471 4.16 -5.08 -20.02
CA GLY A 471 4.50 -6.09 -21.01
C GLY A 471 5.52 -7.10 -20.48
N ASP A 472 6.49 -6.64 -19.69
CA ASP A 472 7.47 -7.52 -19.05
C ASP A 472 6.82 -8.49 -18.05
N VAL A 473 5.81 -8.02 -17.31
CA VAL A 473 5.01 -8.85 -16.37
C VAL A 473 4.17 -9.88 -17.14
N LEU A 474 3.59 -9.52 -18.28
CA LEU A 474 2.88 -10.47 -19.13
C LEU A 474 3.80 -11.57 -19.66
N ILE A 475 5.01 -11.21 -20.13
CA ILE A 475 6.02 -12.19 -20.54
C ILE A 475 6.38 -13.13 -19.37
N TRP A 476 6.48 -12.58 -18.16
CA TRP A 476 6.71 -13.38 -16.96
C TRP A 476 5.59 -14.41 -16.72
N SER A 477 4.34 -14.00 -16.89
CA SER A 477 3.16 -14.89 -16.78
C SER A 477 2.97 -15.82 -17.99
N GLY A 478 3.85 -15.77 -19.00
CA GLY A 478 3.77 -16.61 -20.19
C GLY A 478 2.82 -16.10 -21.27
N TRP A 479 2.36 -14.85 -21.14
CA TRP A 479 1.46 -14.18 -22.06
C TRP A 479 2.21 -13.35 -23.09
N LYS A 480 1.53 -13.03 -24.19
CA LYS A 480 2.06 -12.25 -25.32
C LYS A 480 1.59 -10.80 -25.27
N PRO A 481 2.43 -9.83 -24.82
CA PRO A 481 2.03 -8.43 -24.79
C PRO A 481 2.04 -7.77 -26.18
N PHE A 482 1.32 -6.66 -26.30
CA PHE A 482 1.40 -5.78 -27.48
C PHE A 482 2.78 -5.13 -27.58
N ILE A 483 3.32 -4.58 -26.49
CA ILE A 483 4.68 -4.04 -26.40
C ILE A 483 5.35 -4.40 -25.07
N ASP A 484 6.68 -4.37 -24.99
CA ASP A 484 7.44 -4.59 -23.74
C ASP A 484 8.75 -3.77 -23.71
N SER A 485 9.56 -3.92 -22.66
CA SER A 485 10.81 -3.18 -22.46
C SER A 485 11.88 -3.39 -23.54
N ARG A 486 11.75 -4.37 -24.44
CA ARG A 486 12.63 -4.59 -25.60
C ARG A 486 12.27 -3.66 -26.75
N VAL A 487 12.32 -2.37 -26.47
CA VAL A 487 11.78 -1.28 -27.30
C VAL A 487 12.29 -1.28 -28.74
N ARG A 488 13.52 -1.75 -28.97
CA ARG A 488 14.11 -1.91 -30.32
C ARG A 488 13.28 -2.80 -31.25
N LEU A 489 12.57 -3.81 -30.73
CA LEU A 489 11.70 -4.69 -31.53
C LEU A 489 10.54 -3.94 -32.18
N TYR A 490 10.09 -2.88 -31.51
CA TYR A 490 8.90 -2.12 -31.85
C TYR A 490 9.21 -0.82 -32.60
N ALA A 491 10.50 -0.49 -32.71
CA ALA A 491 10.98 0.72 -33.35
C ALA A 491 11.62 0.39 -34.71
N GLY A 492 10.85 0.58 -35.78
CA GLY A 492 11.23 0.30 -37.17
C GLY A 492 10.26 0.93 -38.17
N ASP A 493 10.33 0.51 -39.45
CA ASP A 493 9.51 1.05 -40.55
C ASP A 493 8.00 0.89 -40.30
N ASP A 494 7.60 -0.20 -39.63
CA ASP A 494 6.27 -0.38 -39.07
C ASP A 494 6.25 0.16 -37.64
N ALA A 495 5.85 1.42 -37.49
CA ALA A 495 5.94 2.21 -36.26
C ALA A 495 4.97 1.74 -35.15
N LEU A 496 5.23 0.58 -34.54
CA LEU A 496 4.40 -0.03 -33.49
C LEU A 496 4.33 0.82 -32.21
N ILE A 497 5.40 1.54 -31.88
CA ILE A 497 5.41 2.41 -30.69
C ILE A 497 4.48 3.62 -30.88
N PRO A 498 4.61 4.45 -31.94
CA PRO A 498 3.62 5.48 -32.24
C PRO A 498 2.20 4.92 -32.37
N GLN A 499 2.02 3.76 -33.01
CA GLN A 499 0.72 3.11 -33.11
C GLN A 499 0.16 2.74 -31.74
N HIS A 500 0.98 2.19 -30.84
CA HIS A 500 0.57 1.87 -29.48
C HIS A 500 0.16 3.11 -28.70
N LEU A 501 0.97 4.17 -28.75
CA LEU A 501 0.66 5.44 -28.10
C LEU A 501 -0.66 6.02 -28.60
N GLU A 502 -0.89 6.00 -29.92
CA GLU A 502 -2.14 6.43 -30.54
C GLU A 502 -3.34 5.60 -30.07
N LEU A 503 -3.21 4.27 -30.03
CA LEU A 503 -4.26 3.37 -29.54
C LEU A 503 -4.64 3.66 -28.09
N ARG A 504 -3.67 4.01 -27.24
CA ARG A 504 -3.95 4.40 -25.85
C ARG A 504 -4.79 5.67 -25.76
N PHE A 505 -4.60 6.62 -26.68
CA PHE A 505 -5.43 7.83 -26.74
C PHE A 505 -6.83 7.52 -27.29
N GLN A 506 -6.93 6.71 -28.36
CA GLN A 506 -8.22 6.29 -28.93
C GLN A 506 -9.10 5.49 -27.96
N MET A 507 -8.50 4.83 -26.95
CA MET A 507 -9.25 4.13 -25.90
C MET A 507 -9.67 5.04 -24.74
N ARG A 508 -9.19 6.28 -24.67
CA ARG A 508 -9.52 7.28 -23.63
C ARG A 508 -10.54 8.30 -24.12
N GLU A 509 -10.41 8.77 -25.36
CA GLU A 509 -11.33 9.77 -25.92
C GLU A 509 -12.51 9.10 -26.65
N HIS A 510 -13.74 9.43 -26.22
CA HIS A 510 -14.97 9.05 -26.92
C HIS A 510 -15.26 9.93 -28.14
N ASP A 511 -14.60 11.08 -28.27
CA ASP A 511 -14.74 11.99 -29.41
C ASP A 511 -13.72 11.62 -30.50
N GLN A 512 -14.18 10.99 -31.58
CA GLN A 512 -13.36 10.83 -32.77
C GLN A 512 -13.07 12.22 -33.38
N PRO A 513 -11.81 12.54 -33.73
CA PRO A 513 -11.52 13.74 -34.51
C PRO A 513 -12.30 13.69 -35.83
N GLU A 514 -13.01 14.78 -36.18
CA GLU A 514 -13.84 14.88 -37.40
C GLU A 514 -13.07 14.65 -38.72
N ASP A 515 -11.72 14.64 -38.70
CA ASP A 515 -10.85 14.45 -39.87
C ASP A 515 -10.29 13.01 -40.06
N ALA A 516 -10.74 12.02 -39.29
CA ALA A 516 -10.15 10.66 -39.22
C ALA A 516 -10.47 9.69 -40.38
N SER A 517 -10.74 10.15 -41.60
CA SER A 517 -11.14 9.26 -42.71
C SER A 517 -10.03 8.32 -43.24
N ASP A 518 -8.76 8.56 -42.84
CA ASP A 518 -7.58 7.76 -43.24
C ASP A 518 -6.82 7.10 -42.07
N GLN A 519 -7.32 7.18 -40.82
CA GLN A 519 -6.66 6.56 -39.65
C GLN A 519 -7.20 5.14 -39.37
N LEU A 520 -6.29 4.17 -39.19
CA LEU A 520 -6.64 2.82 -38.72
C LEU A 520 -7.30 2.91 -37.34
N THR A 521 -8.52 2.38 -37.22
CA THR A 521 -9.22 2.31 -35.94
C THR A 521 -8.59 1.26 -35.03
N TRP A 522 -8.70 1.42 -33.71
CA TRP A 522 -8.23 0.40 -32.76
C TRP A 522 -8.77 -1.01 -33.06
N ARG A 523 -10.01 -1.09 -33.58
CA ARG A 523 -10.67 -2.35 -33.98
C ARG A 523 -9.91 -3.08 -35.08
N ASP A 524 -9.44 -2.33 -36.08
CA ASP A 524 -8.69 -2.89 -37.21
C ASP A 524 -7.33 -3.40 -36.75
N VAL A 525 -6.63 -2.63 -35.91
CA VAL A 525 -5.33 -3.05 -35.37
C VAL A 525 -5.47 -4.30 -34.51
N PHE A 526 -6.47 -4.34 -33.64
CA PHE A 526 -6.73 -5.49 -32.76
C PHE A 526 -7.12 -6.72 -33.57
N ARG A 527 -7.92 -6.55 -34.63
CA ARG A 527 -8.24 -7.67 -35.54
C ARG A 527 -7.00 -8.19 -36.27
N ASN A 528 -6.09 -7.30 -36.68
CA ASN A 528 -4.86 -7.68 -37.38
C ASN A 528 -3.89 -8.49 -36.52
N TYR A 529 -3.81 -8.19 -35.22
CA TYR A 529 -2.93 -8.88 -34.28
C TYR A 529 -3.64 -9.95 -33.41
N GLU A 530 -4.92 -10.19 -33.68
CA GLU A 530 -5.79 -11.12 -32.93
C GLU A 530 -5.82 -10.81 -31.43
N ILE A 531 -6.02 -9.54 -31.09
CA ILE A 531 -6.09 -9.06 -29.70
C ILE A 531 -7.54 -8.91 -29.29
N TYR A 532 -7.92 -9.64 -28.25
CA TYR A 532 -9.28 -9.65 -27.71
C TYR A 532 -9.41 -8.88 -26.40
N GLN A 533 -8.30 -8.66 -25.68
CA GLN A 533 -8.30 -8.16 -24.32
C GLN A 533 -7.40 -6.94 -24.15
N ALA A 534 -7.88 -5.96 -23.38
CA ALA A 534 -7.15 -4.77 -22.97
C ALA A 534 -7.01 -4.75 -21.45
N LEU A 535 -5.77 -4.52 -20.97
CA LEU A 535 -5.41 -4.66 -19.58
C LEU A 535 -4.91 -3.32 -19.02
N PRO A 536 -5.79 -2.40 -18.57
CA PRO A 536 -5.35 -1.17 -17.90
C PRO A 536 -4.56 -1.50 -16.63
N ARG A 537 -3.40 -0.86 -16.44
CA ARG A 537 -2.56 -1.06 -15.25
C ARG A 537 -3.11 -0.24 -14.09
N LEU A 538 -3.40 -0.89 -12.96
CA LEU A 538 -4.04 -0.26 -11.80
C LEU A 538 -3.09 -0.03 -10.61
N THR A 539 -1.81 -0.32 -10.78
CA THR A 539 -0.78 -0.16 -9.73
C THR A 539 0.45 0.61 -10.20
N GLY A 540 1.25 1.07 -9.25
CA GLY A 540 2.51 1.78 -9.47
C GLY A 540 2.35 3.25 -9.84
N ASP A 541 3.43 3.88 -10.33
CA ASP A 541 3.42 5.31 -10.64
C ASP A 541 2.43 5.64 -11.77
N ASN A 542 1.47 6.54 -11.49
CA ASN A 542 0.38 6.96 -12.38
C ASN A 542 -0.42 5.78 -12.99
N PRO A 543 -1.23 5.09 -12.18
CA PRO A 543 -2.12 4.04 -12.66
C PRO A 543 -3.08 4.56 -13.74
N ASP A 544 -3.51 3.68 -14.64
CA ASP A 544 -4.38 4.01 -15.77
C ASP A 544 -5.88 4.01 -15.35
N HIS A 545 -6.21 4.58 -14.18
CA HIS A 545 -7.60 4.67 -13.65
C HIS A 545 -8.56 5.38 -14.60
N GLN A 546 -8.09 6.42 -15.30
CA GLN A 546 -8.91 7.10 -16.31
C GLN A 546 -9.28 6.16 -17.45
N THR A 547 -8.31 5.41 -17.98
CA THR A 547 -8.58 4.42 -19.03
C THR A 547 -9.51 3.32 -18.55
N TYR A 548 -9.29 2.85 -17.32
CA TYR A 548 -10.18 1.89 -16.69
C TYR A 548 -11.64 2.39 -16.67
N HIS A 549 -11.85 3.64 -16.25
CA HIS A 549 -13.15 4.29 -16.27
C HIS A 549 -13.75 4.38 -17.68
N ASP A 550 -12.96 4.85 -18.65
CA ASP A 550 -13.43 5.04 -20.03
C ASP A 550 -13.83 3.71 -20.69
N LEU A 551 -13.07 2.63 -20.43
CA LEU A 551 -13.40 1.28 -20.89
C LEU A 551 -14.67 0.76 -20.22
N LEU A 552 -14.87 1.02 -18.92
CA LEU A 552 -16.07 0.62 -18.19
C LEU A 552 -17.32 1.37 -18.66
N MET A 553 -17.18 2.61 -19.14
CA MET A 553 -18.27 3.42 -19.71
C MET A 553 -18.58 3.08 -21.18
N SER A 554 -17.65 2.46 -21.89
CA SER A 554 -17.78 2.14 -23.31
C SER A 554 -18.63 0.89 -23.55
N PRO A 555 -19.55 0.89 -24.53
CA PRO A 555 -20.31 -0.32 -24.90
C PRO A 555 -19.46 -1.35 -25.68
N ASP A 556 -18.26 -0.97 -26.13
CA ASP A 556 -17.37 -1.83 -26.91
C ASP A 556 -16.57 -2.82 -26.04
N TRP A 557 -16.63 -2.66 -24.72
CA TRP A 557 -15.82 -3.40 -23.76
C TRP A 557 -16.68 -3.94 -22.62
N GLN A 558 -16.35 -5.14 -22.15
CA GLN A 558 -16.95 -5.75 -20.97
C GLN A 558 -15.84 -6.08 -19.97
N LEU A 559 -16.04 -5.70 -18.70
CA LEU A 559 -15.14 -6.08 -17.62
C LEU A 559 -15.35 -7.57 -17.31
N THR A 560 -14.37 -8.41 -17.64
CA THR A 560 -14.48 -9.87 -17.47
C THR A 560 -13.76 -10.39 -16.23
N SER A 561 -12.70 -9.70 -15.78
CA SER A 561 -11.99 -10.05 -14.55
C SER A 561 -11.34 -8.81 -13.94
N GLN A 562 -11.28 -8.78 -12.60
CA GLN A 562 -10.73 -7.67 -11.84
C GLN A 562 -9.70 -8.19 -10.84
N GLY A 563 -8.47 -7.68 -10.94
CA GLY A 563 -7.38 -7.95 -10.00
C GLY A 563 -6.95 -6.71 -9.23
N ALA A 564 -5.91 -6.87 -8.42
CA ALA A 564 -5.27 -5.78 -7.70
C ALA A 564 -4.41 -4.93 -8.65
N ALA A 565 -3.60 -5.58 -9.48
CA ALA A 565 -2.62 -4.88 -10.31
C ALA A 565 -3.14 -4.46 -11.69
N THR A 566 -4.20 -5.11 -12.19
CA THR A 566 -4.81 -4.83 -13.48
C THR A 566 -6.22 -5.42 -13.54
N ALA A 567 -6.94 -5.08 -14.60
CA ALA A 567 -8.25 -5.63 -14.92
C ALA A 567 -8.28 -6.07 -16.38
N ILE A 568 -9.19 -6.99 -16.72
CA ILE A 568 -9.30 -7.55 -18.06
C ILE A 568 -10.60 -7.07 -18.69
N PHE A 569 -10.47 -6.16 -19.65
CA PHE A 569 -11.56 -5.75 -20.51
C PHE A 569 -11.52 -6.55 -21.79
N THR A 570 -12.61 -7.24 -22.09
CA THR A 570 -12.75 -8.06 -23.28
C THR A 570 -13.68 -7.35 -24.27
N ARG A 571 -13.27 -7.29 -25.54
CA ARG A 571 -14.03 -6.57 -26.58
C ARG A 571 -15.34 -7.28 -26.94
N THR A 572 -16.41 -6.52 -27.13
CA THR A 572 -17.75 -7.04 -27.48
C THR A 572 -18.00 -7.09 -28.99
N ASP A 573 -17.23 -6.35 -29.79
CA ASP A 573 -17.38 -6.19 -31.23
C ASP A 573 -16.74 -7.34 -32.03
N THR A 574 -17.20 -8.57 -31.81
CA THR A 574 -16.68 -9.77 -32.46
C THR A 574 -17.76 -10.61 -33.15
N SER A 575 -17.34 -11.40 -34.14
CA SER A 575 -18.14 -12.46 -34.76
C SER A 575 -17.71 -13.86 -34.30
N ASN A 576 -16.73 -13.96 -33.39
CA ASN A 576 -16.25 -15.23 -32.85
C ASN A 576 -17.29 -15.82 -31.86
N PRO A 577 -17.86 -17.01 -32.14
CA PRO A 577 -18.86 -17.62 -31.27
C PRO A 577 -18.30 -18.04 -29.90
N GLU A 578 -17.02 -18.43 -29.80
CA GLU A 578 -16.40 -18.84 -28.54
C GLU A 578 -16.25 -17.65 -27.60
N LEU A 579 -15.81 -16.51 -28.13
CA LEU A 579 -15.70 -15.27 -27.37
C LEU A 579 -17.08 -14.78 -26.90
N ALA A 580 -18.11 -14.90 -27.76
CA ALA A 580 -19.48 -14.54 -27.38
C ALA A 580 -20.06 -15.44 -26.29
N GLN A 581 -19.62 -16.70 -26.20
CA GLN A 581 -19.97 -17.58 -25.09
C GLN A 581 -19.23 -17.17 -23.81
N TYR A 582 -17.92 -16.94 -23.89
CA TYR A 582 -17.09 -16.46 -22.78
C TYR A 582 -17.65 -15.18 -22.15
N LEU A 583 -18.04 -14.19 -22.96
CA LEU A 583 -18.64 -12.94 -22.48
C LEU A 583 -19.96 -13.16 -21.73
N LYS A 584 -20.76 -14.16 -22.11
CA LYS A 584 -22.01 -14.49 -21.39
C LYS A 584 -21.75 -15.17 -20.05
N GLU A 585 -20.67 -15.94 -19.96
CA GLU A 585 -20.25 -16.58 -18.70
C GLU A 585 -19.68 -15.57 -17.70
N HIS A 586 -19.24 -14.39 -18.18
CA HIS A 586 -18.63 -13.30 -17.40
C HIS A 586 -19.46 -12.00 -17.40
N ASP A 587 -20.78 -12.10 -17.56
CA ASP A 587 -21.72 -10.96 -17.57
C ASP A 587 -21.87 -10.33 -16.17
N ASP A 588 -22.46 -9.14 -16.05
CA ASP A 588 -22.65 -8.44 -14.76
C ASP A 588 -23.47 -9.27 -13.75
N ALA A 589 -24.33 -10.16 -14.25
CA ALA A 589 -25.02 -11.16 -13.44
C ALA A 589 -24.06 -12.06 -12.65
N ALA A 590 -22.84 -12.29 -13.15
CA ALA A 590 -21.81 -13.05 -12.47
C ALA A 590 -21.34 -12.38 -11.16
N PHE A 591 -21.37 -11.05 -11.04
CA PHE A 591 -21.06 -10.38 -9.76
C PHE A 591 -22.15 -10.63 -8.71
N ILE A 592 -23.42 -10.58 -9.12
CA ILE A 592 -24.56 -10.90 -8.25
C ILE A 592 -24.47 -12.37 -7.83
N ASP A 593 -24.22 -13.27 -8.78
CA ASP A 593 -24.10 -14.70 -8.50
C ASP A 593 -22.93 -15.00 -7.56
N ARG A 594 -21.77 -14.35 -7.78
CA ARG A 594 -20.56 -14.53 -6.98
C ARG A 594 -20.67 -14.00 -5.56
N PHE A 595 -21.27 -12.83 -5.36
CA PHE A 595 -21.27 -12.17 -4.05
C PHE A 595 -22.56 -12.37 -3.26
N LEU A 596 -23.70 -12.54 -3.92
CA LEU A 596 -25.02 -12.59 -3.27
C LEU A 596 -25.74 -13.93 -3.45
N ARG A 597 -25.54 -14.71 -4.52
CA ARG A 597 -26.25 -16.00 -4.70
C ARG A 597 -25.43 -17.24 -4.36
N SER A 598 -24.12 -17.09 -4.20
CA SER A 598 -23.21 -18.17 -3.81
C SER A 598 -22.61 -17.86 -2.46
N ASP A 599 -22.53 -18.84 -1.57
CA ASP A 599 -21.82 -18.69 -0.31
C ASP A 599 -20.31 -18.47 -0.55
N ALA A 600 -19.71 -17.64 0.30
CA ALA A 600 -18.28 -17.43 0.28
C ALA A 600 -17.53 -18.67 0.82
N PRO A 601 -16.28 -18.89 0.40
CA PRO A 601 -15.41 -19.88 1.02
C PRO A 601 -15.30 -19.71 2.56
N GLU A 602 -15.14 -20.81 3.30
CA GLU A 602 -15.13 -20.83 4.77
C GLU A 602 -14.05 -19.94 5.40
N ASP A 603 -12.92 -19.75 4.70
CA ASP A 603 -11.82 -18.87 5.10
C ASP A 603 -12.16 -17.37 5.01
N VAL A 604 -13.12 -17.00 4.15
CA VAL A 604 -13.65 -15.63 4.03
C VAL A 604 -14.70 -15.38 5.11
N ALA A 605 -15.56 -16.36 5.37
CA ALA A 605 -16.60 -16.27 6.41
C ALA A 605 -16.04 -16.14 7.84
N THR A 606 -14.79 -16.59 8.05
CA THR A 606 -14.11 -16.59 9.35
C THR A 606 -13.01 -15.53 9.50
N ILE A 607 -12.96 -14.54 8.59
CA ILE A 607 -12.00 -13.43 8.69
C ILE A 607 -12.19 -12.69 10.02
N SER A 608 -11.10 -12.60 10.79
CA SER A 608 -10.92 -11.71 11.93
C SER A 608 -9.50 -11.12 11.89
N ARG A 609 -9.41 -9.82 12.16
CA ARG A 609 -8.17 -9.02 12.12
C ARG A 609 -7.20 -9.34 13.27
N GLY A 610 -7.70 -9.76 14.44
CA GLY A 610 -6.90 -10.13 15.62
C GLY A 610 -6.05 -9.02 16.28
N VAL A 611 -5.84 -7.88 15.63
CA VAL A 611 -5.03 -6.72 16.11
C VAL A 611 -5.76 -5.41 15.77
N TRP A 612 -5.73 -4.43 16.66
CA TRP A 612 -6.28 -3.09 16.42
C TRP A 612 -5.32 -2.20 15.63
N PRO A 613 -5.84 -1.28 14.79
CA PRO A 613 -5.02 -0.30 14.08
C PRO A 613 -4.22 0.58 15.04
N GLN A 614 -3.01 0.97 14.62
CA GLN A 614 -2.14 1.84 15.40
C GLN A 614 -1.51 2.93 14.53
N ALA A 615 -1.33 4.10 15.13
CA ALA A 615 -0.64 5.21 14.48
C ALA A 615 0.82 4.85 14.24
N PRO A 616 1.43 5.34 13.14
CA PRO A 616 2.83 5.10 12.85
C PRO A 616 3.69 5.65 13.98
N THR A 617 4.62 4.82 14.45
CA THR A 617 5.49 5.19 15.56
C THR A 617 6.48 6.29 15.16
N ILE A 618 7.06 6.99 16.14
CA ILE A 618 8.16 7.94 15.90
C ILE A 618 9.32 7.25 15.16
N TYR A 619 9.52 5.96 15.41
CA TYR A 619 10.52 5.15 14.72
C TYR A 619 10.21 5.02 13.22
N GLU A 620 8.96 4.71 12.85
CA GLU A 620 8.53 4.54 11.45
C GLU A 620 8.44 5.86 10.67
N THR A 621 8.22 6.98 11.37
CA THR A 621 8.15 8.29 10.72
C THR A 621 9.52 8.97 10.58
N SER A 622 10.45 8.73 11.52
CA SER A 622 11.69 9.50 11.61
C SER A 622 12.98 8.67 11.48
N VAL A 623 12.96 7.39 11.85
CA VAL A 623 14.19 6.57 11.96
C VAL A 623 14.29 5.54 10.84
N TYR A 624 13.20 4.86 10.51
CA TYR A 624 13.11 3.86 9.45
C TYR A 624 11.86 4.15 8.64
N LEU A 625 11.99 4.42 7.35
CA LEU A 625 10.84 4.63 6.47
C LEU A 625 10.37 3.27 5.94
N PRO A 626 9.34 2.65 6.55
CA PRO A 626 8.76 1.41 6.04
C PRO A 626 8.33 1.60 4.59
N ASN A 627 8.50 0.55 3.81
CA ASN A 627 7.96 0.49 2.46
C ASN A 627 6.55 -0.09 2.59
N TRP A 628 5.59 0.78 2.89
CA TRP A 628 4.18 0.41 2.95
C TRP A 628 3.74 0.02 1.54
N HIS A 629 3.14 -1.16 1.43
CA HIS A 629 2.44 -1.56 0.22
C HIS A 629 1.05 -1.96 0.63
N GLU A 630 0.09 -1.58 -0.20
CA GLU A 630 -1.27 -2.02 -0.07
C GLU A 630 -1.36 -3.53 -0.36
N SER A 631 -2.20 -4.24 0.37
CA SER A 631 -2.45 -5.66 0.11
C SER A 631 -3.20 -5.80 -1.22
N ASN A 632 -3.04 -6.95 -1.90
CA ASN A 632 -3.79 -7.22 -3.13
C ASN A 632 -5.31 -7.18 -2.87
N ALA A 633 -5.77 -7.63 -1.70
CA ALA A 633 -7.17 -7.63 -1.34
C ALA A 633 -7.72 -6.21 -1.09
N SER A 634 -6.96 -5.35 -0.40
CA SER A 634 -7.29 -3.92 -0.22
C SER A 634 -7.42 -3.22 -1.59
N SER A 635 -6.44 -3.37 -2.49
CA SER A 635 -6.51 -2.71 -3.80
C SER A 635 -7.69 -3.23 -4.64
N VAL A 636 -8.03 -4.52 -4.55
CA VAL A 636 -9.24 -5.05 -5.21
C VAL A 636 -10.52 -4.43 -4.62
N ALA A 637 -10.57 -4.22 -3.31
CA ALA A 637 -11.71 -3.56 -2.66
C ALA A 637 -11.86 -2.12 -3.15
N GLU A 638 -10.76 -1.36 -3.26
CA GLU A 638 -10.79 -0.02 -3.84
C GLU A 638 -11.32 -0.02 -5.28
N HIS A 639 -10.87 -0.97 -6.10
CA HIS A 639 -11.37 -1.12 -7.47
C HIS A 639 -12.86 -1.47 -7.52
N TYR A 640 -13.34 -2.37 -6.68
CA TYR A 640 -14.77 -2.67 -6.59
C TYR A 640 -15.58 -1.45 -6.14
N ASN A 641 -15.09 -0.69 -5.16
CA ASN A 641 -15.72 0.55 -4.73
C ASN A 641 -15.76 1.59 -5.88
N PHE A 642 -14.72 1.65 -6.71
CA PHE A 642 -14.68 2.50 -7.89
C PHE A 642 -15.72 2.07 -8.94
N VAL A 643 -15.75 0.79 -9.32
CA VAL A 643 -16.74 0.23 -10.27
C VAL A 643 -18.15 0.49 -9.80
N ARG A 644 -18.41 0.25 -8.51
CA ARG A 644 -19.70 0.51 -7.86
C ARG A 644 -20.17 1.94 -8.09
N LYS A 645 -19.30 2.94 -7.87
CA LYS A 645 -19.63 4.37 -8.10
C LYS A 645 -20.03 4.63 -9.56
N VAL A 646 -19.35 3.97 -10.51
CA VAL A 646 -19.69 4.06 -11.95
C VAL A 646 -21.05 3.41 -12.24
N LEU A 647 -21.33 2.22 -11.71
CA LEU A 647 -22.61 1.52 -11.93
C LEU A 647 -23.81 2.29 -11.34
N VAL A 648 -23.62 2.95 -10.20
CA VAL A 648 -24.63 3.85 -9.63
C VAL A 648 -24.98 4.97 -10.61
N SER A 649 -23.99 5.55 -11.31
CA SER A 649 -24.26 6.57 -12.34
C SER A 649 -25.04 6.04 -13.54
N LYS A 650 -24.95 4.72 -13.81
CA LYS A 650 -25.73 4.00 -14.82
C LYS A 650 -27.09 3.49 -14.32
N GLN A 651 -27.45 3.75 -13.06
CA GLN A 651 -28.67 3.26 -12.40
C GLN A 651 -28.72 1.73 -12.24
N GLU A 652 -27.57 1.05 -12.23
CA GLU A 652 -27.44 -0.40 -12.06
C GLU A 652 -27.26 -0.78 -10.58
N TYR A 653 -28.26 -0.44 -9.75
CA TYR A 653 -28.16 -0.54 -8.29
C TYR A 653 -27.95 -1.98 -7.78
N ASN A 654 -28.54 -2.99 -8.42
CA ASN A 654 -28.41 -4.40 -7.98
C ASN A 654 -26.95 -4.88 -8.02
N VAL A 655 -26.25 -4.57 -9.10
CA VAL A 655 -24.84 -4.93 -9.28
C VAL A 655 -23.98 -4.08 -8.34
N ALA A 656 -24.32 -2.80 -8.15
CA ALA A 656 -23.65 -1.93 -7.19
C ALA A 656 -23.75 -2.44 -5.74
N ILE A 657 -24.90 -2.97 -5.32
CA ILE A 657 -25.08 -3.59 -3.99
C ILE A 657 -24.22 -4.87 -3.88
N ALA A 658 -24.22 -5.72 -4.91
CA ALA A 658 -23.39 -6.93 -4.91
C ALA A 658 -21.89 -6.60 -4.78
N LEU A 659 -21.41 -5.59 -5.52
CA LEU A 659 -20.04 -5.11 -5.42
C LEU A 659 -19.75 -4.43 -4.08
N ALA A 660 -20.72 -3.80 -3.43
CA ALA A 660 -20.54 -3.26 -2.08
C ALA A 660 -20.20 -4.38 -1.09
N TYR A 661 -20.95 -5.48 -1.07
CA TYR A 661 -20.62 -6.63 -0.21
C TYR A 661 -19.30 -7.31 -0.61
N GLY A 662 -18.99 -7.40 -1.92
CA GLY A 662 -17.68 -7.84 -2.40
C GLY A 662 -16.53 -6.94 -1.92
N THR A 663 -16.75 -5.62 -1.88
CA THR A 663 -15.82 -4.61 -1.37
C THR A 663 -15.59 -4.80 0.12
N LEU A 664 -16.66 -4.97 0.93
CA LEU A 664 -16.53 -5.21 2.37
C LEU A 664 -15.68 -6.44 2.66
N ARG A 665 -15.96 -7.57 1.99
CA ARG A 665 -15.21 -8.82 2.18
C ARG A 665 -13.74 -8.66 1.81
N LYS A 666 -13.44 -8.01 0.68
CA LYS A 666 -12.06 -7.80 0.20
C LYS A 666 -11.28 -6.79 1.04
N ALA A 667 -11.93 -5.72 1.51
CA ALA A 667 -11.31 -4.77 2.43
C ALA A 667 -10.95 -5.45 3.76
N ARG A 668 -11.84 -6.28 4.32
CA ARG A 668 -11.57 -7.05 5.54
C ARG A 668 -10.43 -8.06 5.36
N GLU A 669 -10.40 -8.76 4.21
CA GLU A 669 -9.29 -9.65 3.85
C GLU A 669 -7.95 -8.90 3.81
N GLY A 670 -7.91 -7.71 3.22
CA GLY A 670 -6.73 -6.87 3.17
C GLY A 670 -6.31 -6.32 4.54
N LEU A 671 -7.27 -5.91 5.36
CA LEU A 671 -7.04 -5.43 6.72
C LEU A 671 -6.56 -6.55 7.66
N ARG A 672 -6.90 -7.82 7.40
CA ARG A 672 -6.30 -8.97 8.10
C ARG A 672 -4.82 -9.10 7.81
N GLU A 673 -4.39 -8.81 6.58
CA GLU A 673 -2.97 -8.83 6.20
C GLU A 673 -2.22 -7.59 6.72
N ASN A 674 -2.83 -6.41 6.63
CA ASN A 674 -2.30 -5.16 7.12
C ASN A 674 -3.32 -4.36 7.96
N PRO A 675 -3.34 -4.55 9.28
CA PRO A 675 -4.28 -3.86 10.18
C PRO A 675 -4.11 -2.33 10.23
N ASN A 676 -2.97 -1.80 9.78
CA ASN A 676 -2.66 -0.36 9.81
C ASN A 676 -2.94 0.35 8.48
N ASP A 677 -3.67 -0.30 7.57
CA ASP A 677 -4.06 0.26 6.28
C ASP A 677 -5.27 1.22 6.42
N ALA A 678 -4.98 2.52 6.48
CA ALA A 678 -5.99 3.56 6.56
C ALA A 678 -6.96 3.55 5.35
N ALA A 679 -6.47 3.22 4.16
CA ALA A 679 -7.28 3.22 2.94
C ALA A 679 -8.31 2.07 2.94
N GLY A 680 -7.94 0.91 3.51
CA GLY A 680 -8.86 -0.19 3.74
C GLY A 680 -10.04 0.20 4.65
N TYR A 681 -9.79 0.89 5.76
CA TYR A 681 -10.87 1.40 6.63
C TYR A 681 -11.71 2.49 5.99
N GLN A 682 -11.09 3.37 5.21
CA GLN A 682 -11.79 4.40 4.45
C GLN A 682 -12.74 3.76 3.43
N THR A 683 -12.29 2.69 2.75
CA THR A 683 -13.10 1.90 1.83
C THR A 683 -14.28 1.23 2.54
N LEU A 684 -14.08 0.70 3.76
CA LEU A 684 -15.19 0.20 4.59
C LEU A 684 -16.20 1.31 4.91
N ALA A 685 -15.74 2.46 5.41
CA ALA A 685 -16.61 3.58 5.77
C ALA A 685 -17.46 4.05 4.57
N GLU A 686 -16.84 4.25 3.41
CA GLU A 686 -17.53 4.66 2.18
C GLU A 686 -18.56 3.64 1.72
N THR A 687 -18.25 2.35 1.87
CA THR A 687 -19.14 1.26 1.46
C THR A 687 -20.34 1.14 2.40
N TYR A 688 -20.13 1.28 3.71
CA TYR A 688 -21.22 1.34 4.69
C TYR A 688 -22.10 2.58 4.50
N SER A 689 -21.51 3.74 4.21
CA SER A 689 -22.29 4.95 3.87
C SER A 689 -23.17 4.72 2.65
N PHE A 690 -22.64 4.09 1.60
CA PHE A 690 -23.44 3.75 0.43
C PHE A 690 -24.60 2.80 0.74
N LEU A 691 -24.34 1.70 1.45
CA LEU A 691 -25.40 0.74 1.80
C LEU A 691 -26.51 1.42 2.62
N ARG A 692 -26.13 2.28 3.56
CA ARG A 692 -27.07 3.09 4.33
C ARG A 692 -27.92 4.00 3.43
N ASP A 693 -27.30 4.69 2.48
CA ASP A 693 -28.01 5.64 1.62
C ASP A 693 -29.05 4.92 0.75
N ILE A 694 -28.72 3.73 0.23
CA ILE A 694 -29.66 2.86 -0.49
C ILE A 694 -30.78 2.36 0.43
N GLU A 695 -30.44 1.85 1.61
CA GLU A 695 -31.40 1.36 2.60
C GLU A 695 -32.36 2.48 3.05
N THR A 696 -31.86 3.71 3.18
CA THR A 696 -32.65 4.91 3.50
C THR A 696 -33.56 5.31 2.34
N ALA A 697 -33.08 5.25 1.10
CA ALA A 697 -33.87 5.56 -0.09
C ALA A 697 -35.08 4.62 -0.24
N ILE A 698 -34.88 3.30 -0.03
CA ILE A 698 -35.96 2.30 -0.03
C ILE A 698 -37.04 2.66 1.00
N GLN A 699 -36.66 3.21 2.15
CA GLN A 699 -37.61 3.57 3.19
C GLN A 699 -38.37 4.85 2.93
N VAL A 700 -37.71 5.90 2.44
CA VAL A 700 -38.34 7.17 2.11
C VAL A 700 -39.41 6.95 1.04
N GLU A 701 -39.11 6.13 0.02
CA GLU A 701 -40.07 5.78 -1.02
C GLU A 701 -41.32 5.06 -0.46
N LYS A 702 -41.14 4.21 0.55
CA LYS A 702 -42.22 3.41 1.17
C LYS A 702 -42.79 4.02 2.45
N ASN A 703 -42.37 5.23 2.82
CA ASN A 703 -42.79 5.97 4.02
C ASN A 703 -42.65 5.15 5.33
N LEU A 704 -41.52 4.46 5.48
CA LEU A 704 -41.22 3.60 6.63
C LEU A 704 -40.42 4.37 7.72
N PRO A 705 -40.59 4.06 9.01
CA PRO A 705 -39.69 4.53 10.05
C PRO A 705 -38.24 4.05 9.80
N TYR A 706 -37.27 4.93 10.08
CA TYR A 706 -35.82 4.74 9.83
C TYR A 706 -35.30 3.43 10.47
N PRO A 707 -34.35 2.70 9.84
CA PRO A 707 -33.82 1.51 10.45
C PRO A 707 -32.84 1.95 11.55
N PHE A 708 -32.46 1.00 12.36
CA PHE A 708 -31.71 1.22 13.59
C PHE A 708 -30.30 1.76 13.29
N PRO A 709 -29.61 2.36 14.27
CA PRO A 709 -28.30 3.00 14.07
C PRO A 709 -27.15 2.02 13.75
N PHE A 710 -27.43 0.83 13.20
CA PHE A 710 -26.43 -0.18 12.86
C PHE A 710 -25.41 0.36 11.85
N ARG A 711 -25.86 0.83 10.68
CA ARG A 711 -24.96 1.42 9.67
C ARG A 711 -24.19 2.61 10.22
N TYR A 712 -24.82 3.43 11.07
CA TYR A 712 -24.15 4.53 11.76
C TYR A 712 -22.94 4.03 12.59
N TYR A 713 -23.12 3.01 13.43
CA TYR A 713 -22.01 2.44 14.21
C TYR A 713 -20.94 1.78 13.34
N GLN A 714 -21.30 1.16 12.22
CA GLN A 714 -20.32 0.63 11.26
C GLN A 714 -19.47 1.76 10.64
N ILE A 715 -20.11 2.84 10.20
CA ILE A 715 -19.43 3.99 9.57
C ILE A 715 -18.50 4.68 10.57
N ILE A 716 -19.00 5.09 11.75
CA ILE A 716 -18.15 5.83 12.69
C ILE A 716 -17.00 4.97 13.22
N SER A 717 -17.21 3.66 13.41
CA SER A 717 -16.14 2.75 13.86
C SER A 717 -15.05 2.64 12.79
N ALA A 718 -15.43 2.53 11.52
CA ALA A 718 -14.47 2.52 10.41
C ALA A 718 -13.72 3.86 10.32
N CYS A 719 -14.42 5.01 10.40
CA CYS A 719 -13.77 6.32 10.38
C CYS A 719 -12.82 6.54 11.57
N HIS A 720 -13.19 6.12 12.78
CA HIS A 720 -12.29 6.21 13.94
C HIS A 720 -11.04 5.34 13.75
N GLN A 721 -11.18 4.16 13.14
CA GLN A 721 -10.05 3.30 12.79
C GLN A 721 -9.14 3.90 11.70
N VAL A 722 -9.71 4.68 10.75
CA VAL A 722 -8.89 5.51 9.85
C VAL A 722 -8.06 6.50 10.67
N LEU A 723 -8.64 7.17 11.65
CA LEU A 723 -7.94 8.16 12.48
C LEU A 723 -6.92 7.55 13.45
N ASP A 724 -7.12 6.30 13.86
CA ASP A 724 -6.13 5.54 14.63
C ASP A 724 -4.87 5.30 13.79
N CYS A 725 -5.02 4.99 12.49
CA CYS A 725 -3.90 4.83 11.55
C CYS A 725 -3.32 6.18 11.09
N ALA A 726 -4.18 7.13 10.75
CA ALA A 726 -3.88 8.40 10.09
C ALA A 726 -4.63 9.56 10.77
N PRO A 727 -4.10 10.11 11.88
CA PRO A 727 -4.79 11.13 12.68
C PRO A 727 -5.07 12.44 11.93
N GLU A 728 -4.34 12.72 10.85
CA GLU A 728 -4.46 13.92 10.03
C GLU A 728 -5.37 13.71 8.79
N ASP A 729 -6.07 12.57 8.69
CA ASP A 729 -6.97 12.30 7.57
C ASP A 729 -8.19 13.22 7.60
N ALA A 730 -8.30 14.12 6.62
CA ALA A 730 -9.38 15.08 6.54
C ALA A 730 -10.70 14.46 6.06
N VAL A 731 -10.67 13.36 5.30
CA VAL A 731 -11.86 12.71 4.75
C VAL A 731 -12.62 12.01 5.86
N ALA A 732 -11.93 11.18 6.66
CA ALA A 732 -12.55 10.48 7.78
C ALA A 732 -13.14 11.46 8.82
N ARG A 733 -12.44 12.57 9.11
CA ARG A 733 -12.96 13.62 10.01
C ARG A 733 -14.19 14.31 9.44
N PHE A 734 -14.19 14.61 8.15
CA PHE A 734 -15.34 15.22 7.49
C PHE A 734 -16.55 14.27 7.47
N THR A 735 -16.33 12.98 7.17
CA THR A 735 -17.37 11.95 7.26
C THR A 735 -17.92 11.86 8.69
N LEU A 736 -17.07 11.81 9.73
CA LEU A 736 -17.53 11.82 11.13
C LEU A 736 -18.34 13.08 11.46
N PHE A 737 -17.94 14.25 10.97
CA PHE A 737 -18.73 15.48 11.14
C PHE A 737 -20.12 15.35 10.52
N GLU A 738 -20.24 14.85 9.29
CA GLU A 738 -21.54 14.68 8.65
C GLU A 738 -22.42 13.66 9.39
N GLU A 739 -21.84 12.52 9.76
CA GLU A 739 -22.53 11.45 10.50
C GLU A 739 -23.02 11.93 11.87
N CYS A 740 -22.15 12.59 12.64
CA CYS A 740 -22.52 13.17 13.92
C CYS A 740 -23.58 14.26 13.77
N SER A 741 -23.53 15.05 12.70
CA SER A 741 -24.54 16.08 12.44
C SER A 741 -25.91 15.49 12.11
N ARG A 742 -25.95 14.41 11.31
CA ARG A 742 -27.18 13.67 10.98
C ARG A 742 -27.84 13.09 12.24
N GLU A 743 -27.05 12.50 13.14
CA GLU A 743 -27.51 11.91 14.41
C GLU A 743 -27.64 12.93 15.57
N SER A 744 -27.52 14.24 15.28
CA SER A 744 -27.61 15.32 16.27
C SER A 744 -26.63 15.17 17.46
N ARG A 745 -25.43 14.61 17.22
CA ARG A 745 -24.31 14.54 18.17
C ARG A 745 -23.51 15.83 18.13
N HIS A 746 -24.01 16.87 18.80
CA HIS A 746 -23.54 18.25 18.66
C HIS A 746 -22.08 18.47 19.08
N ASP A 747 -21.63 17.87 20.18
CA ASP A 747 -20.26 18.04 20.67
C ASP A 747 -19.22 17.31 19.81
N LEU A 748 -19.52 16.10 19.34
CA LEU A 748 -18.68 15.38 18.38
C LEU A 748 -18.66 16.05 17.01
N ALA A 749 -19.80 16.55 16.52
CA ALA A 749 -19.86 17.31 15.27
C ALA A 749 -18.99 18.57 15.36
N LEU A 750 -19.07 19.30 16.48
CA LEU A 750 -18.23 20.47 16.72
C LEU A 750 -16.73 20.11 16.69
N LYS A 751 -16.32 19.09 17.45
CA LYS A 751 -14.92 18.64 17.52
C LYS A 751 -14.36 18.33 16.14
N ASN A 752 -15.06 17.50 15.37
CA ASN A 752 -14.59 17.07 14.06
C ASN A 752 -14.54 18.23 13.05
N LEU A 753 -15.53 19.14 13.08
CA LEU A 753 -15.53 20.33 12.22
C LEU A 753 -14.36 21.26 12.53
N GLU A 754 -14.03 21.49 13.81
CA GLU A 754 -12.88 22.31 14.21
C GLU A 754 -11.56 21.73 13.68
N GLU A 755 -11.38 20.41 13.78
CA GLU A 755 -10.18 19.73 13.30
C GLU A 755 -10.07 19.75 11.77
N VAL A 756 -11.19 19.58 11.03
CA VAL A 756 -11.21 19.72 9.56
C VAL A 756 -10.80 21.13 9.12
N LEU A 757 -11.32 22.16 9.79
CA LEU A 757 -10.98 23.56 9.48
C LEU A 757 -9.51 23.88 9.80
N ASP A 758 -8.97 23.32 10.89
CA ASP A 758 -7.57 23.48 11.27
C ASP A 758 -6.62 22.78 10.26
N LEU A 759 -6.96 21.57 9.81
CA LEU A 759 -6.22 20.87 8.75
C LEU A 759 -6.26 21.64 7.43
N ALA A 760 -7.44 22.13 7.01
CA ALA A 760 -7.58 22.93 5.80
C ALA A 760 -6.75 24.23 5.85
N ALA A 761 -6.55 24.80 7.04
CA ALA A 761 -5.73 25.99 7.24
C ALA A 761 -4.22 25.69 7.26
N LYS A 762 -3.80 24.59 7.91
CA LYS A 762 -2.38 24.22 8.10
C LYS A 762 -1.78 23.55 6.86
N THR A 763 -2.50 22.64 6.24
CA THR A 763 -2.01 21.76 5.17
C THR A 763 -2.97 21.72 3.98
N PRO A 764 -3.24 22.87 3.31
CA PRO A 764 -4.25 22.97 2.25
C PRO A 764 -3.98 22.08 1.02
N GLY A 765 -2.74 21.63 0.82
CA GLY A 765 -2.36 20.72 -0.26
C GLY A 765 -2.62 19.24 0.04
N GLN A 766 -2.94 18.87 1.28
CA GLN A 766 -3.26 17.50 1.69
C GLN A 766 -4.77 17.27 1.82
N VAL A 767 -5.57 18.34 1.87
CA VAL A 767 -7.03 18.28 1.99
C VAL A 767 -7.69 18.27 0.61
N PRO A 768 -8.62 17.34 0.33
CA PRO A 768 -9.35 17.30 -0.93
C PRO A 768 -10.07 18.63 -1.24
N ASP A 769 -10.11 18.98 -2.53
CA ASP A 769 -10.66 20.26 -3.01
C ASP A 769 -12.10 20.51 -2.54
N GLY A 770 -12.95 19.47 -2.51
CA GLY A 770 -14.34 19.59 -2.04
C GLY A 770 -14.44 20.04 -0.58
N ILE A 771 -13.62 19.45 0.30
CA ILE A 771 -13.57 19.80 1.74
C ILE A 771 -12.94 21.19 1.91
N ARG A 772 -11.92 21.52 1.13
CA ARG A 772 -11.29 22.85 1.16
C ARG A 772 -12.27 23.94 0.75
N VAL A 773 -13.07 23.72 -0.30
CA VAL A 773 -14.12 24.64 -0.74
C VAL A 773 -15.19 24.77 0.34
N TYR A 774 -15.61 23.66 0.95
CA TYR A 774 -16.55 23.69 2.08
C TYR A 774 -16.01 24.55 3.24
N ALA A 775 -14.76 24.31 3.66
CA ALA A 775 -14.09 25.02 4.76
C ALA A 775 -13.97 26.54 4.55
N GLN A 776 -13.98 27.01 3.29
CA GLN A 776 -13.87 28.43 2.95
C GLN A 776 -15.22 29.17 2.91
N ARG A 777 -16.35 28.45 2.99
CA ARG A 777 -17.67 29.07 2.92
C ARG A 777 -18.00 29.84 4.19
N GLU A 778 -18.54 31.05 4.05
CA GLU A 778 -19.00 31.87 5.19
C GLU A 778 -20.03 31.12 6.04
N SER A 779 -20.97 30.40 5.41
CA SER A 779 -21.96 29.57 6.09
C SER A 779 -21.36 28.46 6.97
N THR A 780 -20.15 27.98 6.65
CA THR A 780 -19.48 26.95 7.48
C THR A 780 -18.98 27.57 8.78
N HIS A 781 -18.50 28.81 8.75
CA HIS A 781 -18.11 29.53 9.95
C HIS A 781 -19.33 29.92 10.80
N GLU A 782 -20.46 30.26 10.18
CA GLU A 782 -21.73 30.48 10.90
C GLU A 782 -22.20 29.21 11.63
N ASN A 783 -22.21 28.07 10.93
CA ASN A 783 -22.56 26.76 11.50
C ASN A 783 -21.64 26.38 12.67
N LEU A 784 -20.34 26.67 12.55
CA LEU A 784 -19.36 26.42 13.61
C LEU A 784 -19.68 27.23 14.88
N GLU A 785 -19.97 28.52 14.74
CA GLU A 785 -20.32 29.38 15.88
C GLU A 785 -21.66 29.01 16.52
N GLU A 786 -22.63 28.54 15.71
CA GLU A 786 -23.88 27.98 16.23
C GLU A 786 -23.63 26.73 17.08
N LEU A 787 -22.87 25.77 16.57
CA LEU A 787 -22.49 24.55 17.31
C LEU A 787 -21.74 24.88 18.60
N ARG A 788 -20.77 25.82 18.56
CA ARG A 788 -20.07 26.30 19.76
C ARG A 788 -21.03 26.84 20.81
N THR A 789 -22.00 27.63 20.38
CA THR A 789 -23.00 28.23 21.28
C THR A 789 -23.90 27.17 21.91
N ILE A 790 -24.37 26.19 21.12
CA ILE A 790 -25.19 25.07 21.59
C ILE A 790 -24.42 24.24 22.62
N VAL A 791 -23.20 23.82 22.29
CA VAL A 791 -22.35 23.00 23.15
C VAL A 791 -22.00 23.73 24.44
N ALA A 792 -21.60 25.01 24.38
CA ALA A 792 -21.28 25.78 25.56
C ALA A 792 -22.49 25.91 26.52
N LYS A 793 -23.67 26.21 25.98
CA LYS A 793 -24.89 26.37 26.78
C LYS A 793 -25.31 25.07 27.49
N PHE A 794 -25.26 23.94 26.78
CA PHE A 794 -25.63 22.65 27.38
C PHE A 794 -24.56 22.14 28.37
N THR A 795 -23.29 22.40 28.10
CA THR A 795 -22.20 22.09 29.04
C THR A 795 -22.41 22.80 30.38
N GLU A 796 -22.75 24.09 30.37
CA GLU A 796 -23.05 24.85 31.59
C GLU A 796 -24.25 24.27 32.37
N GLN A 797 -25.29 23.83 31.67
CA GLN A 797 -26.47 23.20 32.29
C GLN A 797 -26.11 21.88 32.98
N ILE A 798 -25.29 21.04 32.32
CA ILE A 798 -24.82 19.77 32.87
C ILE A 798 -23.93 20.01 34.09
N ASP A 799 -23.00 20.95 34.01
CA ASP A 799 -22.10 21.30 35.12
C ASP A 799 -22.88 21.84 36.33
N THR A 800 -23.94 22.62 36.09
CA THR A 800 -24.86 23.09 37.14
C THR A 800 -25.63 21.93 37.78
N ALA A 801 -26.10 20.97 36.97
CA ALA A 801 -26.79 19.78 37.47
C ALA A 801 -25.86 18.91 38.35
N LEU A 802 -24.59 18.76 37.98
CA LEU A 802 -23.59 18.02 38.77
C LEU A 802 -23.36 18.63 40.16
N GLN A 803 -23.41 19.97 40.28
CA GLN A 803 -23.25 20.67 41.56
C GLN A 803 -24.45 20.45 42.51
N SER A 804 -25.62 20.08 41.99
CA SER A 804 -26.86 19.93 42.75
C SER A 804 -27.03 18.57 43.46
N ALA A 805 -25.98 17.74 43.50
CA ALA A 805 -25.98 16.37 44.04
C ALA A 805 -26.95 15.40 43.33
N ALA A 806 -27.24 15.65 42.05
CA ALA A 806 -28.03 14.75 41.21
C ALA A 806 -27.25 13.47 40.84
N ASN A 807 -27.97 12.39 40.54
CA ASN A 807 -27.38 11.10 40.19
C ASN A 807 -26.58 11.22 38.89
N ARG A 808 -25.26 11.01 38.96
CA ARG A 808 -24.33 11.13 37.82
C ARG A 808 -24.72 10.26 36.63
N ILE A 809 -25.23 9.05 36.89
CA ILE A 809 -25.67 8.13 35.82
C ILE A 809 -26.84 8.75 35.05
N GLN A 810 -27.83 9.31 35.76
CA GLN A 810 -28.98 9.96 35.12
C GLN A 810 -28.58 11.21 34.35
N ILE A 811 -27.61 11.98 34.87
CA ILE A 811 -27.06 13.14 34.16
C ILE A 811 -26.39 12.68 32.86
N ALA A 812 -25.51 11.68 32.92
CA ALA A 812 -24.84 11.14 31.74
C ALA A 812 -25.85 10.59 30.71
N GLN A 813 -26.88 9.85 31.15
CA GLN A 813 -27.97 9.41 30.29
C GLN A 813 -28.68 10.59 29.63
N SER A 814 -29.05 11.61 30.42
CA SER A 814 -29.74 12.79 29.90
C SER A 814 -28.89 13.58 28.90
N ALA A 815 -27.58 13.70 29.16
CA ALA A 815 -26.62 14.36 28.28
C ALA A 815 -26.47 13.60 26.95
N PHE A 816 -26.34 12.27 27.01
CA PHE A 816 -26.29 11.43 25.81
C PHE A 816 -27.55 11.57 24.97
N THR A 817 -28.74 11.47 25.60
CA THR A 817 -30.02 11.65 24.88
C THR A 817 -30.22 13.06 24.31
N ALA A 818 -29.54 14.05 24.88
CA ALA A 818 -29.55 15.43 24.39
C ALA A 818 -28.53 15.68 23.27
N GLY A 819 -27.76 14.66 22.85
CA GLY A 819 -26.78 14.78 21.77
C GLY A 819 -25.39 15.22 22.22
N PHE A 820 -25.01 14.98 23.48
CA PHE A 820 -23.70 15.35 24.03
C PHE A 820 -22.90 14.14 24.56
N PRO A 821 -22.52 13.16 23.71
CA PRO A 821 -21.75 11.98 24.11
C PRO A 821 -20.37 12.29 24.71
N LEU A 822 -19.61 13.28 24.22
CA LEU A 822 -18.31 13.62 24.82
C LEU A 822 -18.50 14.08 26.26
N LYS A 823 -19.48 14.96 26.49
CA LYS A 823 -19.77 15.45 27.84
C LYS A 823 -20.33 14.35 28.74
N ALA A 824 -21.20 13.48 28.21
CA ALA A 824 -21.72 12.33 28.94
C ALA A 824 -20.60 11.37 29.39
N LEU A 825 -19.61 11.12 28.53
CA LEU A 825 -18.45 10.30 28.84
C LEU A 825 -17.60 10.94 29.96
N GLU A 826 -17.32 12.24 29.86
CA GLU A 826 -16.58 12.99 30.88
C GLU A 826 -17.25 12.88 32.28
N VAL A 827 -18.59 12.94 32.33
CA VAL A 827 -19.36 12.80 33.58
C VAL A 827 -19.17 11.42 34.23
N LEU A 828 -19.16 10.34 33.43
CA LEU A 828 -18.96 8.98 33.92
C LEU A 828 -17.51 8.74 34.34
N GLU A 829 -16.54 9.22 33.57
CA GLU A 829 -15.11 9.11 33.90
C GLU A 829 -14.74 9.85 35.19
N GLY A 830 -15.49 10.91 35.52
CA GLY A 830 -15.33 11.63 36.76
C GLY A 830 -15.60 10.81 38.04
N ASP A 831 -16.24 9.63 37.96
CA ASP A 831 -16.37 8.68 39.07
C ASP A 831 -16.57 7.23 38.59
N LEU A 832 -15.46 6.57 38.28
CA LEU A 832 -15.44 5.18 37.82
C LEU A 832 -15.93 4.18 38.90
N THR A 833 -15.97 4.56 40.17
CA THR A 833 -16.45 3.64 41.23
C THR A 833 -17.95 3.40 41.14
N ILE A 834 -18.70 4.43 40.73
CA ILE A 834 -20.13 4.33 40.46
C ILE A 834 -20.37 3.45 39.24
N VAL A 835 -19.60 3.65 38.17
CA VAL A 835 -19.68 2.85 36.94
C VAL A 835 -19.41 1.37 37.24
N ALA A 836 -18.36 1.05 38.00
CA ALA A 836 -18.06 -0.33 38.38
C ALA A 836 -19.17 -1.00 39.22
N SER A 837 -20.02 -0.22 39.92
CA SER A 837 -21.08 -0.73 40.78
C SER A 837 -22.43 -0.94 40.09
N ASP A 838 -22.67 -0.28 38.95
CA ASP A 838 -23.94 -0.33 38.21
C ASP A 838 -23.72 -0.85 36.78
N PRO A 839 -24.27 -2.02 36.41
CA PRO A 839 -24.11 -2.56 35.07
C PRO A 839 -24.71 -1.67 33.96
N SER A 840 -25.76 -0.91 34.25
CA SER A 840 -26.36 0.01 33.26
C SER A 840 -25.41 1.15 32.92
N ALA A 841 -24.63 1.61 33.91
CA ALA A 841 -23.58 2.59 33.69
C ALA A 841 -22.39 2.02 32.89
N GLN A 842 -22.08 0.73 33.04
CA GLN A 842 -21.02 0.08 32.25
C GLN A 842 -21.43 -0.07 30.78
N ILE A 843 -22.70 -0.39 30.49
CA ILE A 843 -23.22 -0.41 29.13
C ILE A 843 -23.23 0.99 28.52
N LEU A 844 -23.73 1.98 29.25
CA LEU A 844 -23.71 3.37 28.77
C LEU A 844 -22.28 3.85 28.51
N MET A 845 -21.33 3.52 29.38
CA MET A 845 -19.91 3.83 29.19
C MET A 845 -19.37 3.18 27.91
N SER A 846 -19.65 1.90 27.69
CA SER A 846 -19.18 1.16 26.51
C SER A 846 -19.74 1.77 25.22
N LEU A 847 -21.01 2.20 25.22
CA LEU A 847 -21.64 2.90 24.10
C LEU A 847 -20.97 4.25 23.83
N LEU A 848 -20.71 5.03 24.88
CA LEU A 848 -20.05 6.33 24.76
C LEU A 848 -18.60 6.20 24.29
N LEU A 849 -17.87 5.19 24.74
CA LEU A 849 -16.53 4.87 24.26
C LEU A 849 -16.56 4.56 22.75
N LEU A 850 -17.55 3.78 22.29
CA LEU A 850 -17.75 3.48 20.87
C LEU A 850 -18.05 4.75 20.05
N GLU A 851 -18.98 5.60 20.51
CA GLU A 851 -19.35 6.88 19.85
C GLU A 851 -18.15 7.83 19.72
N VAL A 852 -17.34 7.95 20.77
CA VAL A 852 -16.19 8.87 20.82
C VAL A 852 -14.98 8.34 20.04
N GLY A 853 -14.96 7.06 19.69
CA GLY A 853 -13.88 6.43 18.92
C GLY A 853 -12.86 5.64 19.74
N ARG A 854 -13.09 5.46 21.05
CA ARG A 854 -12.29 4.56 21.90
C ARG A 854 -12.77 3.12 21.75
N THR A 855 -12.70 2.63 20.50
CA THR A 855 -13.32 1.38 20.05
C THR A 855 -12.75 0.15 20.76
N GLU A 856 -11.43 0.06 20.91
CA GLU A 856 -10.76 -1.04 21.64
C GLU A 856 -11.18 -1.08 23.12
N GLU A 857 -11.29 0.09 23.77
CA GLU A 857 -11.75 0.16 25.16
C GLU A 857 -13.21 -0.25 25.31
N ALA A 858 -14.08 0.18 24.38
CA ALA A 858 -15.48 -0.23 24.34
C ALA A 858 -15.61 -1.76 24.19
N PHE A 859 -14.84 -2.35 23.27
CA PHE A 859 -14.79 -3.80 23.04
C PHE A 859 -14.32 -4.56 24.29
N ASN A 860 -13.19 -4.15 24.88
CA ASN A 860 -12.67 -4.81 26.07
C ASN A 860 -13.65 -4.72 27.26
N GLN A 861 -14.32 -3.58 27.42
CA GLN A 861 -15.30 -3.40 28.48
C GLN A 861 -16.55 -4.28 28.26
N ILE A 862 -17.12 -4.30 27.06
CA ILE A 862 -18.35 -5.06 26.79
C ILE A 862 -18.10 -6.58 26.85
N GLU A 863 -16.94 -7.05 26.38
CA GLU A 863 -16.57 -8.46 26.44
C GLU A 863 -16.20 -8.91 27.85
N SER A 864 -15.69 -8.02 28.71
CA SER A 864 -15.46 -8.33 30.13
C SER A 864 -16.75 -8.67 30.90
N LEU A 865 -17.90 -8.23 30.39
CA LEU A 865 -19.21 -8.54 30.95
C LEU A 865 -19.75 -9.91 30.54
N ARG A 866 -19.20 -10.54 29.50
CA ARG A 866 -19.62 -11.85 29.01
C ARG A 866 -19.37 -12.93 30.08
N GLY A 867 -20.37 -13.77 30.32
CA GLY A 867 -20.40 -14.80 31.36
C GLY A 867 -20.61 -14.27 32.79
N SER A 868 -20.78 -12.96 32.98
CA SER A 868 -21.01 -12.37 34.30
C SER A 868 -22.48 -12.46 34.72
N SER A 869 -22.77 -12.40 36.03
CA SER A 869 -24.16 -12.29 36.52
C SER A 869 -24.86 -11.00 36.09
N LEU A 870 -24.09 -10.00 35.65
CA LEU A 870 -24.59 -8.71 35.19
C LEU A 870 -25.12 -8.81 33.75
N GLU A 871 -24.58 -9.73 32.95
CA GLU A 871 -25.02 -10.00 31.58
C GLU A 871 -26.52 -10.35 31.50
N THR A 872 -27.01 -11.14 32.46
CA THR A 872 -28.42 -11.52 32.56
C THR A 872 -29.34 -10.40 33.06
N GLN A 873 -28.78 -9.32 33.59
CA GLN A 873 -29.54 -8.21 34.17
C GLN A 873 -29.77 -7.06 33.19
N VAL A 874 -29.11 -7.06 32.03
CA VAL A 874 -29.15 -5.96 31.07
C VAL A 874 -29.59 -6.43 29.68
N PRO A 875 -30.86 -6.20 29.29
CA PRO A 875 -31.40 -6.61 28.00
C PRO A 875 -30.68 -5.99 26.78
N GLU A 876 -30.07 -4.81 26.94
CA GLU A 876 -29.42 -4.06 25.86
C GLU A 876 -27.99 -4.53 25.55
N TRP A 877 -27.37 -5.32 26.43
CA TRP A 877 -25.98 -5.78 26.27
C TRP A 877 -25.70 -6.47 24.92
N PRO A 878 -26.52 -7.41 24.42
CA PRO A 878 -26.20 -8.14 23.19
C PRO A 878 -26.09 -7.26 21.94
N ILE A 879 -26.91 -6.21 21.85
CA ILE A 879 -26.92 -5.30 20.70
C ILE A 879 -25.63 -4.48 20.69
N LEU A 880 -25.25 -3.92 21.85
CA LEU A 880 -24.00 -3.18 21.97
C LEU A 880 -22.78 -4.08 21.79
N ALA A 881 -22.82 -5.29 22.35
CA ALA A 881 -21.78 -6.29 22.13
C ALA A 881 -21.64 -6.60 20.64
N ALA A 882 -22.74 -6.72 19.89
CA ALA A 882 -22.68 -6.92 18.44
C ALA A 882 -22.01 -5.74 17.71
N TYR A 883 -22.30 -4.49 18.06
CA TYR A 883 -21.62 -3.31 17.48
C TYR A 883 -20.12 -3.29 17.78
N CYS A 884 -19.73 -3.57 19.03
CA CYS A 884 -18.33 -3.61 19.42
C CYS A 884 -17.58 -4.79 18.78
N ASN A 885 -18.20 -5.97 18.69
CA ASN A 885 -17.62 -7.12 18.00
C ASN A 885 -17.49 -6.84 16.49
N HIS A 886 -18.47 -6.17 15.88
CA HIS A 886 -18.34 -5.72 14.49
C HIS A 886 -17.15 -4.75 14.33
N ALA A 887 -17.02 -3.74 15.21
CA ALA A 887 -15.88 -2.81 15.19
C ALA A 887 -14.53 -3.55 15.37
N ALA A 888 -14.51 -4.64 16.12
CA ALA A 888 -13.35 -5.51 16.31
C ALA A 888 -13.10 -6.49 15.15
N ASP A 889 -13.93 -6.48 14.10
CA ASP A 889 -13.91 -7.42 12.99
C ASP A 889 -14.28 -8.88 13.36
N GLU A 890 -15.00 -9.07 14.48
CA GLU A 890 -15.47 -10.35 15.01
C GLU A 890 -16.93 -10.64 14.61
N LEU A 891 -17.22 -10.68 13.29
CA LEU A 891 -18.60 -10.77 12.78
C LEU A 891 -19.33 -12.05 13.20
N GLY A 892 -18.62 -13.18 13.28
CA GLY A 892 -19.20 -14.44 13.73
C GLY A 892 -19.74 -14.36 15.16
N THR A 893 -18.95 -13.74 16.05
CA THR A 893 -19.32 -13.48 17.45
C THR A 893 -20.45 -12.46 17.55
N ALA A 894 -20.44 -11.42 16.71
CA ALA A 894 -21.54 -10.47 16.63
C ALA A 894 -22.86 -11.15 16.23
N ARG A 895 -22.84 -11.98 15.17
CA ARG A 895 -24.01 -12.74 14.70
C ARG A 895 -24.55 -13.68 15.78
N SER A 896 -23.68 -14.45 16.44
CA SER A 896 -24.12 -15.38 17.48
C SER A 896 -24.66 -14.66 18.71
N THR A 897 -24.07 -13.54 19.10
CA THR A 897 -24.53 -12.72 20.23
C THR A 897 -25.91 -12.14 19.96
N LEU A 898 -26.22 -11.78 18.70
CA LEU A 898 -27.57 -11.37 18.31
C LEU A 898 -28.57 -12.53 18.26
N ALA A 899 -28.14 -13.74 17.90
CA ALA A 899 -29.00 -14.91 17.99
C ALA A 899 -29.40 -15.17 19.45
N GLU A 900 -28.46 -15.07 20.38
CA GLU A 900 -28.74 -15.20 21.82
C GLU A 900 -29.64 -14.07 22.34
N SER A 901 -29.52 -12.86 21.79
CA SER A 901 -30.35 -11.72 22.19
C SER A 901 -31.84 -11.95 21.90
N HIS A 902 -32.14 -12.65 20.80
CA HIS A 902 -33.49 -13.02 20.42
C HIS A 902 -34.17 -13.81 21.54
N ASP A 903 -33.53 -14.91 21.97
CA ASP A 903 -34.06 -15.79 23.01
C ASP A 903 -34.23 -15.04 24.34
N ARG A 904 -33.25 -14.20 24.70
CA ARG A 904 -33.30 -13.38 25.93
C ARG A 904 -34.44 -12.36 25.90
N LEU A 905 -34.66 -11.67 24.78
CA LEU A 905 -35.74 -10.70 24.64
C LEU A 905 -37.10 -11.38 24.74
N VAL A 906 -37.26 -12.57 24.16
CA VAL A 906 -38.49 -13.36 24.26
C VAL A 906 -38.75 -13.80 25.71
N ASP A 907 -37.71 -14.27 26.42
CA ASP A 907 -37.80 -14.68 27.83
C ASP A 907 -38.10 -13.49 28.76
N ALA A 908 -37.42 -12.35 28.56
CA ALA A 908 -37.65 -11.12 29.31
C ALA A 908 -39.06 -10.58 29.06
N PHE A 909 -39.51 -10.61 27.81
CA PHE A 909 -40.86 -10.19 27.43
C PHE A 909 -41.94 -11.11 28.00
N THR A 910 -41.79 -12.42 27.89
CA THR A 910 -42.74 -13.37 28.49
C THR A 910 -42.80 -13.21 30.00
N THR A 911 -41.67 -12.98 30.67
CA THR A 911 -41.62 -12.66 32.10
C THR A 911 -42.36 -11.35 32.41
N ALA A 912 -42.07 -10.27 31.69
CA ALA A 912 -42.73 -8.98 31.86
C ALA A 912 -44.25 -9.06 31.61
N LEU A 913 -44.68 -9.87 30.64
CA LEU A 913 -46.09 -10.09 30.34
C LEU A 913 -46.78 -10.90 31.43
N LEU A 914 -46.11 -11.91 32.00
CA LEU A 914 -46.58 -12.67 33.17
C LEU A 914 -46.66 -11.80 34.43
N GLU A 915 -45.74 -10.86 34.62
CA GLU A 915 -45.77 -9.90 35.72
C GLU A 915 -46.83 -8.80 35.53
N ALA A 916 -47.06 -8.35 34.29
CA ALA A 916 -48.09 -7.38 33.93
C ALA A 916 -49.51 -7.97 33.96
N ALA A 917 -49.65 -9.30 33.87
CA ALA A 917 -50.93 -10.00 33.95
C ALA A 917 -51.48 -10.01 35.40
N PRO A 918 -52.68 -9.47 35.68
CA PRO A 918 -53.21 -9.39 37.03
C PRO A 918 -53.94 -10.69 37.37
N LEU A 919 -53.21 -11.78 37.65
CA LEU A 919 -53.86 -12.91 38.32
C LEU A 919 -54.12 -12.63 39.82
N ARG A 920 -53.84 -11.41 40.30
CA ARG A 920 -54.24 -10.95 41.63
C ARG A 920 -55.72 -10.59 41.65
N PHE A 921 -56.59 -11.58 41.85
CA PHE A 921 -57.88 -11.34 42.49
C PHE A 921 -57.62 -10.61 43.81
N ALA A 922 -58.11 -9.37 43.94
CA ALA A 922 -58.05 -8.65 45.21
C ALA A 922 -58.88 -9.44 46.24
N GLY A 923 -58.21 -10.20 47.09
CA GLY A 923 -58.82 -10.76 48.30
C GLY A 923 -59.21 -9.64 49.26
N PRO A 924 -60.16 -9.87 50.19
CA PRO A 924 -60.60 -8.85 51.13
C PRO A 924 -59.42 -8.37 51.98
N MET A 925 -59.23 -7.05 52.07
CA MET A 925 -58.23 -6.44 52.97
C MET A 925 -58.92 -5.85 54.18
N ILE A 926 -58.31 -6.02 55.35
CA ILE A 926 -58.79 -5.43 56.60
C ILE A 926 -58.08 -4.08 56.74
N SER A 927 -58.84 -2.99 56.80
CA SER A 927 -58.28 -1.65 57.01
C SER A 927 -57.69 -1.53 58.42
N SER A 928 -56.87 -0.50 58.68
CA SER A 928 -56.30 -0.22 60.01
C SER A 928 -57.35 -0.09 61.12
N ASP A 929 -58.60 0.10 60.73
CA ASP A 929 -59.75 0.36 61.60
C ASP A 929 -60.57 -0.92 61.86
N GLY A 930 -60.13 -2.06 61.31
CA GLY A 930 -60.74 -3.38 61.52
C GLY A 930 -61.96 -3.68 60.65
N GLU A 931 -62.27 -2.83 59.68
CA GLU A 931 -63.35 -3.08 58.71
C GLU A 931 -62.86 -3.90 57.51
N LEU A 932 -63.70 -4.84 57.08
CA LEU A 932 -63.44 -5.70 55.92
C LEU A 932 -63.78 -4.91 54.66
N GLU A 933 -62.79 -4.25 54.06
CA GLU A 933 -62.96 -3.51 52.82
C GLU A 933 -62.65 -4.42 51.61
N TRP A 934 -63.63 -4.55 50.73
CA TRP A 934 -63.36 -4.98 49.36
C TRP A 934 -62.65 -3.81 48.69
N GLY A 935 -61.32 -3.83 48.73
CA GLY A 935 -60.52 -2.76 48.17
C GLY A 935 -61.03 -2.42 46.77
N SER A 936 -61.31 -1.15 46.52
CA SER A 936 -61.40 -0.56 45.18
C SER A 936 -60.01 -0.56 44.53
N GLY A 937 -59.30 -1.69 44.62
CA GLY A 937 -58.12 -1.96 43.83
C GLY A 937 -58.55 -1.74 42.40
N GLN A 938 -57.94 -0.74 41.77
CA GLN A 938 -58.23 -0.35 40.40
C GLN A 938 -58.27 -1.64 39.58
N LEU A 939 -59.48 -2.07 39.19
CA LEU A 939 -59.65 -2.93 38.04
C LEU A 939 -59.02 -2.12 36.92
N VAL A 940 -57.73 -2.38 36.63
CA VAL A 940 -57.13 -1.91 35.39
C VAL A 940 -58.07 -2.46 34.34
N SER A 941 -58.81 -1.59 33.66
CA SER A 941 -59.87 -2.06 32.77
C SER A 941 -59.23 -3.06 31.80
N PRO A 942 -59.90 -4.17 31.44
CA PRO A 942 -59.37 -5.12 30.46
C PRO A 942 -58.85 -4.39 29.22
N LEU A 943 -59.50 -3.29 28.83
CA LEU A 943 -59.10 -2.35 27.79
C LEU A 943 -57.72 -1.70 27.98
N ARG A 944 -57.42 -1.18 29.18
CA ARG A 944 -56.11 -0.57 29.49
C ARG A 944 -55.02 -1.63 29.58
N GLN A 945 -55.36 -2.85 29.97
CA GLN A 945 -54.42 -3.97 29.95
C GLN A 945 -54.15 -4.45 28.53
N THR A 946 -55.16 -4.60 27.69
CA THR A 946 -54.98 -4.92 26.28
C THR A 946 -54.16 -3.85 25.57
N GLN A 947 -54.35 -2.57 25.92
CA GLN A 947 -53.52 -1.48 25.38
C GLN A 947 -52.06 -1.57 25.84
N ASN A 948 -51.81 -1.83 27.13
CA ASN A 948 -50.45 -1.96 27.65
C ASN A 948 -49.74 -3.20 27.08
N VAL A 949 -50.44 -4.34 27.04
CA VAL A 949 -49.91 -5.58 26.45
C VAL A 949 -49.64 -5.36 24.97
N SER A 950 -50.58 -4.78 24.22
CA SER A 950 -50.43 -4.45 22.80
C SER A 950 -49.21 -3.55 22.56
N ALA A 951 -49.06 -2.46 23.31
CA ALA A 951 -47.91 -1.56 23.19
C ALA A 951 -46.57 -2.24 23.51
N LEU A 952 -46.55 -3.13 24.52
CA LEU A 952 -45.37 -3.91 24.87
C LEU A 952 -45.03 -4.95 23.79
N THR A 953 -46.02 -5.68 23.25
CA THR A 953 -45.81 -6.61 22.12
C THR A 953 -45.23 -5.87 20.92
N THR A 954 -45.82 -4.76 20.49
CA THR A 954 -45.35 -4.03 19.29
C THR A 954 -43.91 -3.52 19.45
N THR A 955 -43.53 -3.09 20.65
CA THR A 955 -42.17 -2.59 20.90
C THR A 955 -41.14 -3.73 20.87
N VAL A 956 -41.44 -4.85 21.51
CA VAL A 956 -40.52 -6.02 21.54
C VAL A 956 -40.46 -6.71 20.19
N GLU A 957 -41.59 -6.86 19.50
CA GLU A 957 -41.65 -7.39 18.15
C GLU A 957 -40.78 -6.56 17.21
N MET A 958 -40.91 -5.23 17.26
CA MET A 958 -40.06 -4.35 16.48
C MET A 958 -38.58 -4.60 16.78
N GLN A 959 -38.17 -4.69 18.05
CA GLN A 959 -36.78 -4.97 18.48
C GLN A 959 -36.26 -6.32 17.99
N LEU A 960 -37.09 -7.37 18.02
CA LEU A 960 -36.73 -8.70 17.52
C LEU A 960 -36.50 -8.69 16.01
N GLU A 961 -37.38 -8.03 15.25
CA GLU A 961 -37.21 -7.88 13.80
C GLU A 961 -35.89 -7.16 13.45
N GLN A 962 -35.47 -6.17 14.24
CA GLN A 962 -34.19 -5.44 14.06
C GLN A 962 -32.99 -6.36 14.25
N ASN A 963 -33.03 -7.15 15.33
CA ASN A 963 -31.92 -8.05 15.65
C ASN A 963 -31.76 -9.11 14.57
N GLU A 964 -32.87 -9.67 14.07
CA GLU A 964 -32.84 -10.61 12.94
C GLU A 964 -32.38 -9.95 11.64
N LEU A 965 -32.83 -8.72 11.36
CA LEU A 965 -32.36 -7.97 10.18
C LEU A 965 -30.83 -7.74 10.23
N MET A 966 -30.31 -7.32 11.39
CA MET A 966 -28.88 -7.12 11.58
C MET A 966 -28.09 -8.42 11.46
N ARG A 967 -28.63 -9.53 11.98
CA ARG A 967 -28.04 -10.87 11.78
C ARG A 967 -27.98 -11.26 10.32
N ALA A 968 -29.04 -10.99 9.55
CA ALA A 968 -29.07 -11.27 8.12
C ALA A 968 -28.00 -10.44 7.39
N PHE A 969 -27.89 -9.14 7.66
CA PHE A 969 -26.85 -8.29 7.07
C PHE A 969 -25.43 -8.75 7.41
N LEU A 970 -25.16 -9.08 8.68
CA LEU A 970 -23.87 -9.66 9.08
C LEU A 970 -23.58 -10.97 8.33
N SER A 971 -24.60 -11.79 8.09
CA SER A 971 -24.45 -13.05 7.34
C SER A 971 -24.07 -12.78 5.88
N ILE A 972 -24.68 -11.78 5.23
CA ILE A 972 -24.26 -11.32 3.89
C ILE A 972 -22.84 -10.76 3.93
N GLU A 973 -22.47 -9.97 4.94
CA GLU A 973 -21.11 -9.42 5.08
C GLU A 973 -20.04 -10.52 5.25
N MET A 974 -20.37 -11.61 5.93
CA MET A 974 -19.52 -12.81 6.03
C MET A 974 -19.52 -13.65 4.75
N GLY A 975 -20.60 -13.57 3.96
CA GLY A 975 -20.81 -14.40 2.77
C GLY A 975 -21.55 -15.71 3.03
N ASP A 976 -22.21 -15.85 4.19
CA ASP A 976 -23.19 -16.90 4.49
C ASP A 976 -24.55 -16.46 3.94
N ASN A 977 -24.68 -16.42 2.61
CA ASN A 977 -25.85 -15.91 1.90
C ASN A 977 -27.08 -16.79 2.09
N ASP A 978 -26.89 -18.13 2.15
CA ASP A 978 -27.97 -19.08 2.44
C ASP A 978 -28.55 -18.87 3.86
N ASP A 979 -27.70 -18.58 4.85
CA ASP A 979 -28.13 -18.26 6.22
C ASP A 979 -28.94 -16.96 6.23
N ALA A 980 -28.43 -15.91 5.56
CA ALA A 980 -29.14 -14.64 5.42
C ALA A 980 -30.53 -14.80 4.80
N LEU A 981 -30.63 -15.57 3.70
CA LEU A 981 -31.89 -15.86 3.02
C LEU A 981 -32.86 -16.59 3.97
N SER A 982 -32.36 -17.58 4.71
CA SER A 982 -33.17 -18.33 5.67
C SER A 982 -33.75 -17.44 6.79
N ILE A 983 -32.95 -16.48 7.28
CA ILE A 983 -33.36 -15.50 8.30
C ILE A 983 -34.46 -14.58 7.76
N PHE A 984 -34.29 -14.04 6.56
CA PHE A 984 -35.29 -13.18 5.92
C PHE A 984 -36.63 -13.91 5.70
N GLU A 985 -36.61 -15.13 5.16
CA GLU A 985 -37.81 -15.93 4.96
C GLU A 985 -38.49 -16.31 6.29
N ALA A 986 -37.70 -16.56 7.34
CA ALA A 986 -38.24 -16.84 8.68
C ALA A 986 -38.93 -15.59 9.27
N LEU A 987 -38.34 -14.41 9.10
CA LEU A 987 -38.88 -13.14 9.58
C LEU A 987 -40.25 -12.84 8.93
N ILE A 988 -40.34 -12.94 7.60
CA ILE A 988 -41.58 -12.68 6.88
C ILE A 988 -42.66 -13.74 7.15
N ARG A 989 -42.28 -15.01 7.33
CA ARG A 989 -43.23 -16.06 7.74
C ARG A 989 -43.81 -15.80 9.13
N ARG A 990 -43.02 -15.24 10.05
CA ARG A 990 -43.46 -14.92 11.41
C ARG A 990 -44.33 -13.66 11.44
N GLN A 991 -43.95 -12.62 10.69
CA GLN A 991 -44.65 -11.34 10.61
C GLN A 991 -44.85 -10.89 9.16
N PRO A 992 -45.93 -11.36 8.51
CA PRO A 992 -46.23 -11.00 7.12
C PRO A 992 -46.50 -9.51 6.91
N SER A 993 -46.87 -8.78 7.96
CA SER A 993 -47.16 -7.34 7.98
C SER A 993 -46.02 -6.49 8.53
N SER A 994 -44.80 -7.04 8.63
CA SER A 994 -43.62 -6.30 9.12
C SER A 994 -43.39 -5.00 8.34
N VAL A 995 -43.02 -3.95 9.06
CA VAL A 995 -42.64 -2.65 8.50
C VAL A 995 -41.35 -2.74 7.68
N LEU A 996 -40.49 -3.72 7.97
CA LEU A 996 -39.22 -3.94 7.27
C LEU A 996 -39.38 -4.76 5.98
N ARG A 997 -40.60 -5.22 5.68
CA ARG A 997 -40.89 -6.10 4.56
C ARG A 997 -40.38 -5.61 3.20
N PRO A 998 -40.52 -4.33 2.81
CA PRO A 998 -40.02 -3.87 1.51
C PRO A 998 -38.49 -3.99 1.37
N MET A 999 -37.76 -3.75 2.47
CA MET A 999 -36.31 -3.95 2.50
C MET A 999 -35.95 -5.43 2.37
N ILE A 1000 -36.67 -6.30 3.09
CA ILE A 1000 -36.48 -7.74 3.04
C ILE A 1000 -36.76 -8.30 1.64
N GLU A 1001 -37.82 -7.83 0.97
CA GLU A 1001 -38.16 -8.25 -0.40
C GLU A 1001 -37.02 -7.96 -1.39
N VAL A 1002 -36.41 -6.77 -1.31
CA VAL A 1002 -35.25 -6.41 -2.15
C VAL A 1002 -34.09 -7.37 -1.91
N TYR A 1003 -33.73 -7.61 -0.65
CA TYR A 1003 -32.59 -8.48 -0.32
C TYR A 1003 -32.86 -9.96 -0.64
N VAL A 1004 -34.07 -10.48 -0.39
CA VAL A 1004 -34.46 -11.86 -0.78
C VAL A 1004 -34.33 -12.04 -2.29
N GLN A 1005 -34.77 -11.07 -3.09
CA GLN A 1005 -34.63 -11.13 -4.54
C GLN A 1005 -33.16 -11.10 -4.98
N LEU A 1006 -32.34 -10.24 -4.37
CA LEU A 1006 -30.91 -10.17 -4.66
C LEU A 1006 -30.18 -11.49 -4.35
N LEU A 1007 -30.54 -12.14 -3.24
CA LEU A 1007 -30.01 -13.46 -2.84
C LEU A 1007 -30.54 -14.62 -3.71
N GLY A 1008 -31.51 -14.38 -4.60
CA GLY A 1008 -32.09 -15.42 -5.46
C GLY A 1008 -33.17 -16.26 -4.78
N GLY A 1009 -33.77 -15.76 -3.70
CA GLY A 1009 -34.88 -16.41 -3.00
C GLY A 1009 -36.19 -16.42 -3.80
N GLU A 1010 -37.10 -17.30 -3.40
CA GLU A 1010 -38.44 -17.38 -3.99
C GLU A 1010 -39.27 -16.12 -3.67
N PRO A 1011 -40.17 -15.67 -4.57
CA PRO A 1011 -41.02 -14.52 -4.30
C PRO A 1011 -41.83 -14.68 -3.02
N LEU A 1012 -41.73 -13.70 -2.12
CA LEU A 1012 -42.45 -13.73 -0.85
C LEU A 1012 -43.98 -13.65 -1.07
N PRO A 1013 -44.79 -14.36 -0.25
CA PRO A 1013 -46.24 -14.40 -0.39
C PRO A 1013 -46.87 -13.02 -0.21
N VAL A 1014 -47.87 -12.66 -1.02
CA VAL A 1014 -48.51 -11.32 -1.07
C VAL A 1014 -48.82 -10.78 0.34
N ALA A 1015 -48.50 -9.50 0.57
CA ALA A 1015 -48.78 -8.82 1.83
C ALA A 1015 -50.27 -8.92 2.22
N PRO A 1016 -50.59 -9.20 3.50
CA PRO A 1016 -51.98 -9.19 3.96
C PRO A 1016 -52.58 -7.79 3.80
N ASP A 1017 -53.84 -7.70 3.34
CA ASP A 1017 -54.55 -6.44 3.16
C ASP A 1017 -54.65 -5.67 4.50
N PRO A 1018 -54.28 -4.38 4.55
CA PRO A 1018 -54.29 -3.59 5.78
C PRO A 1018 -55.69 -3.42 6.40
N GLU A 1019 -56.76 -3.68 5.65
CA GLU A 1019 -58.13 -3.51 6.12
C GLU A 1019 -58.66 -4.70 6.94
N THR A 1020 -58.06 -5.90 6.84
CA THR A 1020 -58.58 -7.11 7.50
C THR A 1020 -58.19 -7.30 8.97
N ASP A 1021 -57.20 -6.56 9.48
CA ASP A 1021 -56.73 -6.70 10.88
C ASP A 1021 -57.30 -5.63 11.85
N SER A 1022 -58.16 -4.73 11.35
CA SER A 1022 -58.83 -3.74 12.21
C SER A 1022 -60.12 -4.27 12.87
N SER A 1023 -60.57 -5.49 12.57
CA SER A 1023 -61.77 -6.09 13.16
C SER A 1023 -61.45 -7.16 14.21
N THR A 1024 -60.71 -6.77 15.25
CA THR A 1024 -60.96 -7.34 16.59
C THR A 1024 -61.49 -6.25 17.52
N SER A 1025 -62.62 -5.65 17.12
CA SER A 1025 -63.58 -5.21 18.14
C SER A 1025 -64.06 -6.46 18.86
N MET A 1026 -63.55 -6.69 20.07
CA MET A 1026 -64.20 -7.62 21.01
C MET A 1026 -65.64 -7.16 21.19
N ASP A 1027 -66.56 -7.85 20.52
CA ASP A 1027 -67.99 -7.74 20.75
C ASP A 1027 -68.28 -8.34 22.12
N TYR A 1028 -68.38 -7.47 23.14
CA TYR A 1028 -68.96 -7.84 24.42
C TYR A 1028 -70.49 -7.84 24.27
N GLY A 1029 -71.02 -8.93 23.70
CA GLY A 1029 -72.44 -9.16 23.53
C GLY A 1029 -72.75 -10.66 23.51
N GLU A 1030 -73.64 -11.08 24.40
CA GLU A 1030 -74.33 -12.38 24.38
C GLU A 1030 -73.58 -13.63 24.88
N LEU A 1031 -73.38 -13.65 26.21
CA LEU A 1031 -73.42 -14.88 26.99
C LEU A 1031 -74.87 -15.11 27.48
N ILE A 1032 -75.80 -15.40 26.56
CA ILE A 1032 -77.18 -15.83 26.90
C ILE A 1032 -77.65 -16.91 25.91
N VAL A 1033 -77.72 -18.14 26.45
CA VAL A 1033 -78.68 -19.22 26.14
C VAL A 1033 -78.78 -19.72 24.70
N ALA A 1034 -78.32 -20.96 24.51
CA ALA A 1034 -78.69 -21.81 23.40
C ALA A 1034 -80.22 -22.03 23.31
N SER A 1035 -80.79 -21.78 22.14
CA SER A 1035 -81.98 -22.50 21.66
C SER A 1035 -82.00 -22.54 20.13
N GLU A 1036 -82.09 -23.76 19.61
CA GLU A 1036 -82.36 -24.12 18.22
C GLU A 1036 -83.68 -23.51 17.71
N ASP A 1037 -83.70 -23.01 16.46
CA ASP A 1037 -84.69 -23.33 15.41
C ASP A 1037 -84.80 -22.24 14.32
N GLY A 1038 -84.63 -22.66 13.07
CA GLY A 1038 -85.46 -22.19 11.94
C GLY A 1038 -85.00 -20.98 11.10
N PRO A 1039 -85.45 -20.87 9.82
CA PRO A 1039 -84.56 -20.54 8.70
C PRO A 1039 -84.92 -19.26 7.92
N SER A 1040 -84.03 -18.92 6.98
CA SER A 1040 -84.23 -18.17 5.73
C SER A 1040 -84.46 -16.65 5.80
N ALA A 1041 -83.68 -15.89 5.04
CA ALA A 1041 -84.12 -15.35 3.75
C ALA A 1041 -82.97 -14.65 2.99
N ASP A 1042 -83.04 -14.80 1.68
CA ASP A 1042 -82.20 -14.25 0.61
C ASP A 1042 -81.91 -12.75 0.70
N VAL A 1043 -80.82 -12.31 0.06
CA VAL A 1043 -80.87 -11.51 -1.19
C VAL A 1043 -79.45 -11.29 -1.73
N THR A 1044 -79.21 -11.93 -2.88
CA THR A 1044 -78.42 -11.52 -4.07
C THR A 1044 -77.75 -10.14 -4.02
N SER A 1045 -76.49 -9.97 -4.42
CA SER A 1045 -76.10 -10.02 -5.84
C SER A 1045 -74.60 -10.23 -6.07
N ALA A 1046 -74.29 -11.07 -7.04
CA ALA A 1046 -72.97 -11.32 -7.61
C ALA A 1046 -72.34 -10.09 -8.27
N GLY A 1047 -71.01 -10.03 -8.21
CA GLY A 1047 -70.15 -9.23 -9.07
C GLY A 1047 -68.76 -9.85 -9.07
N GLU A 1048 -68.38 -10.42 -10.22
CA GLU A 1048 -67.11 -11.07 -10.50
C GLU A 1048 -65.91 -10.21 -10.07
N SER A 1049 -65.00 -10.75 -9.26
CA SER A 1049 -63.64 -10.21 -9.14
C SER A 1049 -62.66 -11.12 -9.87
N SER A 1050 -62.07 -10.52 -10.89
CA SER A 1050 -60.95 -10.98 -11.69
C SER A 1050 -59.81 -11.53 -10.84
N VAL A 1051 -59.26 -12.66 -11.26
CA VAL A 1051 -57.90 -13.11 -10.95
C VAL A 1051 -56.94 -11.97 -11.29
N GLN A 1052 -56.43 -11.28 -10.26
CA GLN A 1052 -55.31 -10.36 -10.43
C GLN A 1052 -54.03 -11.17 -10.50
N THR A 1053 -53.41 -11.09 -11.67
CA THR A 1053 -52.04 -11.47 -11.98
C THR A 1053 -51.06 -10.79 -11.03
N ALA A 1054 -49.94 -11.48 -10.77
CA ALA A 1054 -48.80 -11.02 -9.98
C ALA A 1054 -48.43 -9.55 -10.23
N PRO A 1055 -47.98 -8.80 -9.20
CA PRO A 1055 -47.44 -7.47 -9.41
C PRO A 1055 -46.15 -7.55 -10.27
N PRO A 1056 -45.84 -6.49 -11.04
CA PRO A 1056 -44.61 -6.41 -11.82
C PRO A 1056 -43.37 -6.30 -10.90
N ASP A 1057 -42.19 -6.55 -11.48
CA ASP A 1057 -40.86 -6.42 -10.84
C ASP A 1057 -40.78 -5.18 -9.92
N PRO A 1058 -40.15 -5.27 -8.72
CA PRO A 1058 -39.84 -4.08 -7.95
C PRO A 1058 -38.79 -3.28 -8.71
N ASP A 1059 -39.26 -2.26 -9.42
CA ASP A 1059 -38.46 -1.44 -10.31
C ASP A 1059 -37.57 -0.48 -9.50
N LEU A 1060 -36.40 -0.96 -9.08
CA LEU A 1060 -35.35 -0.13 -8.44
C LEU A 1060 -34.85 0.99 -9.36
N THR A 1061 -35.21 1.01 -10.64
CA THR A 1061 -34.93 2.14 -11.56
C THR A 1061 -35.85 3.33 -11.33
N SER A 1062 -36.94 3.15 -10.57
CA SER A 1062 -37.88 4.22 -10.20
C SER A 1062 -37.54 4.95 -8.90
N LEU A 1063 -36.46 4.53 -8.23
CA LEU A 1063 -35.87 5.30 -7.12
C LEU A 1063 -35.52 6.70 -7.65
N PRO A 1064 -35.84 7.79 -6.93
CA PRO A 1064 -35.33 9.11 -7.30
C PRO A 1064 -33.80 9.02 -7.42
N PRO A 1065 -33.16 9.79 -8.31
CA PRO A 1065 -31.71 9.86 -8.36
C PRO A 1065 -31.19 10.00 -6.92
N VAL A 1066 -30.18 9.25 -6.52
CA VAL A 1066 -29.53 9.47 -5.20
C VAL A 1066 -29.05 10.93 -5.07
N GLU A 1067 -28.92 11.65 -6.19
CA GLU A 1067 -28.74 13.10 -6.28
C GLU A 1067 -29.95 13.96 -5.87
N GLU A 1068 -31.19 13.49 -5.98
CA GLU A 1068 -32.39 14.22 -5.55
C GLU A 1068 -32.64 14.11 -4.03
N SER A 1069 -32.21 13.03 -3.35
CA SER A 1069 -32.14 13.00 -1.89
C SER A 1069 -30.96 13.82 -1.32
N LEU A 1070 -30.01 14.21 -2.16
CA LEU A 1070 -28.97 15.21 -1.85
C LEU A 1070 -29.45 16.65 -2.05
N GLN A 1071 -30.72 16.89 -2.42
CA GLN A 1071 -31.30 18.24 -2.50
C GLN A 1071 -31.79 18.81 -1.16
N SER A 1072 -31.62 18.11 -0.04
CA SER A 1072 -31.47 18.78 1.26
C SER A 1072 -30.01 19.16 1.53
N ARG A 1073 -29.38 19.81 0.55
CA ARG A 1073 -28.16 20.61 0.76
C ARG A 1073 -28.55 21.91 1.49
N PRO A 1074 -27.67 22.48 2.33
CA PRO A 1074 -27.90 23.84 2.84
C PRO A 1074 -28.00 24.80 1.64
N LEU A 1075 -29.04 25.63 1.67
CA LEU A 1075 -29.39 26.71 0.74
C LEU A 1075 -28.27 27.13 -0.24
N VAL A 1076 -28.34 26.65 -1.48
CA VAL A 1076 -27.72 27.28 -2.65
C VAL A 1076 -28.86 27.95 -3.43
N PRO A 1077 -28.94 29.30 -3.51
CA PRO A 1077 -29.76 29.94 -4.52
C PRO A 1077 -29.03 29.97 -5.86
N ASP A 1078 -29.83 29.81 -6.92
CA ASP A 1078 -29.54 30.07 -8.34
C ASP A 1078 -28.44 31.13 -8.57
N ASP A 1079 -27.34 30.74 -9.24
CA ASP A 1079 -26.36 31.67 -9.79
C ASP A 1079 -27.00 32.40 -10.99
N GLY A 1080 -27.56 33.57 -10.71
CA GLY A 1080 -27.77 34.59 -11.73
C GLY A 1080 -26.46 35.29 -12.05
N ASP A 1081 -26.05 35.22 -13.32
CA ASP A 1081 -25.14 36.11 -14.05
C ASP A 1081 -24.38 37.16 -13.21
N GLU A 1082 -23.05 37.05 -13.12
CA GLU A 1082 -22.18 38.23 -13.25
C GLU A 1082 -20.76 37.89 -13.72
N ASP A 1083 -20.53 38.21 -14.98
CA ASP A 1083 -19.28 38.55 -15.66
C ASP A 1083 -18.34 39.41 -14.77
N ALA A 1084 -17.11 38.96 -14.49
CA ALA A 1084 -15.97 39.86 -14.20
C ALA A 1084 -14.62 39.12 -14.26
N GLY A 1085 -13.90 39.30 -15.38
CA GLY A 1085 -12.58 38.73 -15.58
C GLY A 1085 -11.42 39.41 -14.84
N LYS A 1086 -10.36 38.63 -14.62
CA LYS A 1086 -8.96 38.94 -14.97
C LYS A 1086 -8.04 37.75 -14.72
#